data_AF-A0A8H7CCK1-F1
#
_entry.id   AF-A0A8H7CCK1-F1
#
_cell.length_a   1.000
_cell.length_b   1.000
_cell.length_c   1.000
_cell.angle_alpha   90.00
_cell.angle_beta   90.00
_cell.angle_gamma   90.00
#
_symmetry.space_group_name_H-M   'P 1'
#
loop_
_entity.id
_entity.type
_entity.pdbx_description
1 polymer ?
#
loop_
_entity_poly.entity_id
_entity_poly.type
_entity_poly.pdbx_seq_one_letter_code
_entity_poly.pdbx_strand_id
1 'polypeptide(L)'
;MYSPLHNPGYPSTPTILFHASPPQSARHSAFDTELAPIDSPRPTSDGSLYDPHAPLLPNRLSRPHAPQQLQLSGARYEDFDARRLYSPKRIDPFSPSPAASETEFLKTPSSALFPGPAGRPKPPRLHPFARSFEAPEWMYILIHLGLCSLAYPVLLLTTIIASNKSIFWSRLIVGIGCGAVGVALGLSLARLAQRFLEAATWATLIHQSRAAQNPGIRLRDFADSSASPTSILAGLKLLWSRTFYQGASRRARAHYDPRPWTFYVLAFLIMVTISSSLPFILGRVVDIRASIVHQSDNYYEVAVAADLSEDDLSRAAALDGTFNDFRYTWTLSPFSSHGNLPSPVMLQWEEDTVYFAETTLSQLLPGGTGFGTFDSDTTAATTQLDIKQATENSGNRDVSAGMVLRYPRWGIRIRCTKSTDPNTILPRAASGLTYMFVPHEILRNLFDSFGREYPAALGAPLNLTRAMQPNDTFPATLNADDIAMSAVFYDNGVAHSFFSSPVSMGDDGAGFVSIESLLVRLNTTYTPQGTFLTHPEQGMPDVNGTQTFVGMDSAVCLELYEPYVLETYNSTTGIPATTRIVSKTNTIVDANGKEERNLRRPLTGENLKRELNSSSLRPAYNVAHGNSANQILKDNGRDAYYVPSPTLVSFTGGTGPQGYLELSADFFSQARGFADASNVLTYLAGSGQTVARCYPDNVTTFVKIATFDAVVVLGIVTVLGVFAGLFVPRLPFSIPRRGFELYSWLAAFYSNELVLEKAEQRGSEDFPKHLELEDIKRHMGDLRFHYGV
;
A
#
# COMPACT_ATOMS: atom_id res chain seq x y z
N MET A 1 -44.40 -75.44 41.74
CA MET A 1 -45.54 -75.95 40.94
C MET A 1 -45.59 -75.09 39.68
N TYR A 2 -45.30 -75.52 38.44
CA TYR A 2 -45.12 -76.81 37.80
C TYR A 2 -43.90 -76.72 36.85
N SER A 3 -43.20 -77.84 36.69
CA SER A 3 -42.24 -78.19 35.63
C SER A 3 -42.80 -79.49 34.98
N PRO A 4 -42.19 -80.22 34.01
CA PRO A 4 -40.91 -80.06 33.28
C PRO A 4 -40.99 -80.50 31.79
N LEU A 5 -39.81 -80.61 31.13
CA LEU A 5 -39.31 -81.67 30.21
C LEU A 5 -38.25 -81.04 29.28
N HIS A 6 -37.12 -81.63 28.87
CA HIS A 6 -36.23 -82.71 29.34
C HIS A 6 -34.92 -82.55 28.54
N ASN A 7 -33.78 -82.92 29.14
CA ASN A 7 -32.39 -82.97 28.66
C ASN A 7 -32.17 -84.10 27.61
N PRO A 8 -30.96 -84.45 27.07
CA PRO A 8 -29.57 -84.10 27.45
C PRO A 8 -28.54 -83.88 26.30
N GLY A 9 -27.30 -83.51 26.65
CA GLY A 9 -26.12 -83.83 25.81
C GLY A 9 -24.88 -82.93 26.00
N TYR A 10 -23.94 -83.34 26.86
CA TYR A 10 -22.51 -82.97 26.84
C TYR A 10 -21.74 -84.13 26.16
N PRO A 11 -20.51 -83.99 25.59
CA PRO A 11 -19.35 -83.45 26.33
C PRO A 11 -18.24 -82.72 25.51
N SER A 12 -17.20 -82.34 26.27
CA SER A 12 -15.79 -82.14 25.90
C SER A 12 -15.32 -80.78 25.35
N THR A 13 -14.56 -80.12 26.22
CA THR A 13 -13.50 -79.14 25.98
C THR A 13 -12.49 -79.59 24.91
N PRO A 14 -11.83 -78.63 24.24
CA PRO A 14 -10.41 -78.48 24.58
C PRO A 14 -9.97 -77.02 24.79
N THR A 15 -9.15 -76.88 25.82
CA THR A 15 -8.19 -75.82 26.08
C THR A 15 -7.32 -75.54 24.83
N ILE A 16 -7.33 -74.30 24.33
CA ILE A 16 -6.30 -73.82 23.39
C ILE A 16 -5.38 -72.87 24.16
N LEU A 17 -4.19 -73.39 24.48
CA LEU A 17 -3.00 -72.64 24.83
C LEU A 17 -2.57 -71.79 23.63
N PHE A 18 -2.58 -70.46 23.77
CA PHE A 18 -1.75 -69.61 22.91
C PHE A 18 -0.38 -69.47 23.55
N HIS A 19 0.55 -70.32 23.09
CA HIS A 19 1.97 -70.11 23.27
C HIS A 19 2.36 -68.84 22.50
N ALA A 20 2.68 -67.77 23.23
CA ALA A 20 3.42 -66.64 22.70
C ALA A 20 4.82 -67.14 22.29
N SER A 21 5.10 -67.08 20.99
CA SER A 21 6.46 -67.12 20.45
C SER A 21 6.82 -65.70 20.00
N PRO A 22 8.07 -65.27 20.21
CA PRO A 22 8.47 -63.88 20.05
C PRO A 22 8.55 -63.49 18.56
N PRO A 23 8.17 -62.25 18.17
CA PRO A 23 8.55 -61.76 16.86
C PRO A 23 10.06 -61.56 16.84
N GLN A 24 10.70 -62.34 15.98
CA GLN A 24 12.10 -62.26 15.61
C GLN A 24 12.45 -60.85 15.13
N SER A 25 13.68 -60.45 15.44
CA SER A 25 14.32 -59.24 14.95
C SER A 25 14.25 -59.13 13.42
N ALA A 26 13.40 -58.25 12.91
CA ALA A 26 13.54 -57.75 11.56
C ALA A 26 14.59 -56.62 11.60
N ARG A 27 15.82 -56.95 11.22
CA ARG A 27 16.83 -55.98 10.80
C ARG A 27 16.23 -55.21 9.61
N HIS A 28 15.84 -53.96 9.84
CA HIS A 28 15.61 -53.04 8.73
C HIS A 28 16.97 -52.71 8.11
N SER A 29 17.18 -53.27 6.93
CA SER A 29 18.18 -52.83 5.96
C SER A 29 18.01 -51.34 5.70
N ALA A 30 19.08 -50.59 5.93
CA ALA A 30 19.24 -49.23 5.46
C ALA A 30 18.95 -49.17 3.95
N PHE A 31 17.96 -48.36 3.58
CA PHE A 31 17.93 -47.76 2.26
C PHE A 31 18.80 -46.50 2.33
N ASP A 32 20.08 -46.66 2.00
CA ASP A 32 20.93 -45.57 1.58
C ASP A 32 20.31 -44.99 0.31
N THR A 33 19.56 -43.90 0.46
CA THR A 33 19.24 -43.01 -0.65
C THR A 33 20.14 -41.80 -0.51
N GLU A 34 21.13 -41.78 -1.39
CA GLU A 34 22.11 -40.73 -1.60
C GLU A 34 21.38 -39.40 -1.88
N LEU A 35 21.14 -38.61 -0.83
CA LEU A 35 20.68 -37.24 -0.93
C LEU A 35 21.88 -36.35 -1.27
N ALA A 36 21.91 -35.90 -2.53
CA ALA A 36 22.78 -34.82 -2.98
C ALA A 36 22.62 -33.58 -2.07
N PRO A 37 23.70 -32.85 -1.76
CA PRO A 37 23.62 -31.68 -0.89
C PRO A 37 22.91 -30.56 -1.66
N ILE A 38 21.67 -30.27 -1.29
CA ILE A 38 21.04 -28.99 -1.63
C ILE A 38 21.46 -28.01 -0.55
N ASP A 39 22.45 -27.18 -0.90
CA ASP A 39 22.86 -26.01 -0.14
C ASP A 39 21.63 -25.16 0.19
N SER A 40 21.39 -24.97 1.48
CA SER A 40 20.43 -24.03 2.02
C SER A 40 21.10 -22.66 2.15
N PRO A 41 20.61 -21.59 1.51
CA PRO A 41 21.07 -20.25 1.83
C PRO A 41 20.39 -19.78 3.12
N ARG A 42 21.21 -19.46 4.11
CA ARG A 42 20.84 -18.61 5.26
C ARG A 42 20.16 -17.32 4.77
N PRO A 43 19.13 -16.82 5.47
CA PRO A 43 18.66 -15.47 5.25
C PRO A 43 19.64 -14.49 5.90
N THR A 44 20.42 -13.80 5.08
CA THR A 44 21.10 -12.56 5.47
C THR A 44 20.15 -11.39 5.25
N SER A 45 20.06 -10.55 6.27
CA SER A 45 19.50 -9.21 6.27
C SER A 45 20.14 -8.31 5.20
N ASP A 46 19.37 -7.28 4.85
CA ASP A 46 19.73 -6.05 4.13
C ASP A 46 19.70 -6.06 2.60
N GLY A 47 18.98 -5.04 2.09
CA GLY A 47 19.48 -4.25 0.96
C GLY A 47 18.71 -4.37 -0.34
N SER A 48 17.95 -3.32 -0.64
CA SER A 48 17.48 -2.89 -1.97
C SER A 48 18.13 -3.53 -3.21
N LEU A 49 17.33 -3.95 -4.18
CA LEU A 49 17.56 -3.57 -5.58
C LEU A 49 16.29 -3.75 -6.43
N TYR A 50 15.91 -2.66 -7.09
CA TYR A 50 14.88 -2.59 -8.13
C TYR A 50 15.57 -2.97 -9.46
N ASP A 51 15.01 -3.90 -10.23
CA ASP A 51 15.48 -4.23 -11.58
C ASP A 51 14.44 -3.74 -12.62
N PRO A 52 14.76 -2.75 -13.48
CA PRO A 52 13.80 -2.17 -14.40
C PRO A 52 14.05 -2.60 -15.85
N HIS A 53 14.16 -3.89 -16.19
CA HIS A 53 14.20 -4.32 -17.60
C HIS A 53 13.49 -5.65 -17.88
N ALA A 54 12.18 -5.58 -18.15
CA ALA A 54 11.46 -6.60 -18.90
C ALA A 54 10.66 -5.94 -20.05
N PRO A 55 10.82 -6.39 -21.31
CA PRO A 55 10.15 -5.78 -22.45
C PRO A 55 8.72 -6.30 -22.59
N LEU A 56 7.73 -5.40 -22.54
CA LEU A 56 6.35 -5.71 -22.87
C LEU A 56 6.15 -5.72 -24.39
N LEU A 57 5.81 -6.89 -24.93
CA LEU A 57 5.29 -7.11 -26.27
C LEU A 57 3.93 -6.38 -26.45
N PRO A 58 3.70 -5.62 -27.54
CA PRO A 58 2.38 -5.11 -27.83
C PRO A 58 1.58 -6.12 -28.67
N ASN A 59 0.46 -6.58 -28.12
CA ASN A 59 -0.56 -7.31 -28.88
C ASN A 59 -1.19 -6.38 -29.94
N ARG A 60 -1.13 -6.83 -31.19
CA ARG A 60 -1.88 -6.29 -32.34
C ARG A 60 -3.38 -6.43 -32.07
N LEU A 61 -4.11 -5.31 -32.07
CA LEU A 61 -5.51 -5.28 -32.44
C LEU A 61 -5.69 -4.29 -33.60
N SER A 62 -5.95 -4.87 -34.77
CA SER A 62 -6.31 -4.19 -35.99
C SER A 62 -7.82 -3.93 -36.00
N ARG A 63 -8.25 -2.66 -36.05
CA ARG A 63 -9.54 -2.27 -36.62
C ARG A 63 -9.44 -0.87 -37.24
N PRO A 64 -10.00 -0.65 -38.45
CA PRO A 64 -9.93 0.63 -39.13
C PRO A 64 -11.10 1.52 -38.70
N HIS A 65 -10.82 2.71 -38.20
CA HIS A 65 -11.83 3.76 -38.07
C HIS A 65 -11.50 4.90 -39.02
N ALA A 66 -12.38 5.07 -40.00
CA ALA A 66 -12.48 6.26 -40.84
C ALA A 66 -12.83 7.48 -39.97
N PRO A 67 -12.32 8.68 -40.29
CA PRO A 67 -12.69 9.89 -39.56
C PRO A 67 -14.12 10.31 -39.93
N GLN A 68 -15.03 10.17 -38.97
CA GLN A 68 -16.33 10.83 -38.94
C GLN A 68 -16.11 12.34 -38.74
N GLN A 69 -16.58 13.13 -39.70
CA GLN A 69 -16.62 14.59 -39.58
C GLN A 69 -17.61 14.99 -38.49
N LEU A 70 -17.12 15.69 -37.46
CA LEU A 70 -17.94 16.38 -36.48
C LEU A 70 -18.48 17.67 -37.11
N GLN A 71 -19.77 17.65 -37.44
CA GLN A 71 -20.58 18.83 -37.68
C GLN A 71 -20.70 19.61 -36.36
N LEU A 72 -20.12 20.81 -36.30
CA LEU A 72 -20.51 21.82 -35.32
C LEU A 72 -21.56 22.74 -35.94
N SER A 73 -22.72 22.76 -35.30
CA SER A 73 -23.86 23.60 -35.62
C SER A 73 -23.65 25.05 -35.18
N GLY A 74 -23.95 25.96 -36.12
CA GLY A 74 -24.67 27.22 -35.90
C GLY A 74 -24.27 28.13 -34.74
N ALA A 75 -23.33 29.03 -35.00
CA ALA A 75 -23.35 30.37 -34.41
C ALA A 75 -23.33 31.41 -35.55
N ARG A 76 -24.41 32.20 -35.64
CA ARG A 76 -24.59 33.32 -36.57
C ARG A 76 -23.43 34.30 -36.46
N TYR A 77 -22.73 34.53 -37.57
CA TYR A 77 -21.87 35.69 -37.76
C TYR A 77 -22.70 36.81 -38.38
N GLU A 78 -22.74 37.96 -37.71
CA GLU A 78 -23.22 39.20 -38.30
C GLU A 78 -22.20 39.75 -39.30
N ASP A 79 -22.76 40.27 -40.38
CA ASP A 79 -22.12 40.77 -41.58
C ASP A 79 -21.33 42.06 -41.28
N PHE A 80 -20.00 42.02 -41.37
CA PHE A 80 -19.16 43.21 -41.21
C PHE A 80 -18.88 43.84 -42.57
N ASP A 81 -19.69 44.85 -42.92
CA ASP A 81 -19.63 45.59 -44.19
C ASP A 81 -18.47 46.60 -44.21
N ALA A 82 -17.43 46.30 -44.97
CA ALA A 82 -16.22 47.12 -45.14
C ALA A 82 -16.44 48.40 -45.98
N ARG A 83 -17.68 48.78 -46.34
CA ARG A 83 -17.97 49.97 -47.15
C ARG A 83 -18.32 51.25 -46.40
N ARG A 84 -18.22 51.29 -45.06
CA ARG A 84 -18.66 52.46 -44.25
C ARG A 84 -17.61 53.48 -43.82
N LEU A 85 -16.36 53.45 -44.28
CA LEU A 85 -15.32 54.40 -43.82
C LEU A 85 -14.75 55.38 -44.87
N TYR A 86 -15.32 55.46 -46.07
CA TYR A 86 -14.99 56.54 -47.00
C TYR A 86 -16.24 57.35 -47.38
N SER A 87 -16.42 58.48 -46.69
CA SER A 87 -17.31 59.56 -47.13
C SER A 87 -16.44 60.71 -47.65
N PRO A 88 -16.58 61.13 -48.91
CA PRO A 88 -15.81 62.22 -49.46
C PRO A 88 -16.52 63.54 -49.13
N LYS A 89 -15.89 64.38 -48.29
CA LYS A 89 -16.33 65.77 -48.14
C LYS A 89 -15.51 66.67 -49.07
N ARG A 90 -16.23 67.13 -50.09
CA ARG A 90 -15.96 68.15 -51.09
C ARG A 90 -15.42 69.44 -50.47
N ILE A 91 -14.28 69.94 -50.97
CA ILE A 91 -13.92 71.37 -50.99
C ILE A 91 -13.38 71.67 -52.39
N ASP A 92 -13.94 72.73 -52.97
CA ASP A 92 -13.83 73.24 -54.34
C ASP A 92 -12.53 74.06 -54.60
N PRO A 93 -12.27 74.51 -55.84
CA PRO A 93 -10.94 74.50 -56.45
C PRO A 93 -10.23 75.86 -56.44
N PHE A 94 -8.89 75.84 -56.48
CA PHE A 94 -8.10 76.94 -57.05
C PHE A 94 -6.95 76.43 -57.90
N SER A 95 -6.79 77.15 -59.02
CA SER A 95 -5.94 76.99 -60.19
C SER A 95 -4.42 76.87 -59.94
N PRO A 96 -3.66 76.46 -60.99
CA PRO A 96 -2.35 75.81 -60.87
C PRO A 96 -1.19 76.79 -60.74
N SER A 97 -0.10 76.35 -60.11
CA SER A 97 1.22 76.94 -60.31
C SER A 97 2.25 75.84 -60.60
N PRO A 98 3.20 76.08 -61.52
CA PRO A 98 3.84 75.04 -62.30
C PRO A 98 5.09 74.46 -61.62
N ALA A 99 5.34 73.18 -61.93
CA ALA A 99 6.65 72.54 -62.01
C ALA A 99 7.76 73.09 -61.10
N ALA A 100 7.90 72.51 -59.91
CA ALA A 100 9.17 72.45 -59.20
C ALA A 100 9.59 70.98 -59.08
N SER A 101 10.84 70.73 -59.48
CA SER A 101 11.49 69.44 -59.73
C SER A 101 11.31 68.36 -58.66
N GLU A 102 11.22 67.10 -59.11
CA GLU A 102 11.26 65.83 -58.35
C GLU A 102 12.55 65.58 -57.52
N THR A 103 13.31 66.61 -57.14
CA THR A 103 14.55 66.45 -56.35
C THR A 103 14.43 66.92 -54.89
N GLU A 104 13.28 67.42 -54.45
CA GLU A 104 13.11 67.90 -53.06
C GLU A 104 12.63 66.85 -52.05
N PHE A 105 12.11 65.69 -52.48
CA PHE A 105 11.66 64.63 -51.57
C PHE A 105 12.81 63.82 -50.94
N LEU A 106 14.06 64.05 -51.38
CA LEU A 106 15.28 63.42 -50.83
C LEU A 106 16.10 64.35 -49.92
N LYS A 107 15.62 65.56 -49.60
CA LYS A 107 16.22 66.37 -48.53
C LYS A 107 15.65 65.93 -47.18
N THR A 108 16.44 65.13 -46.45
CA THR A 108 16.23 64.86 -45.03
C THR A 108 16.07 66.18 -44.25
N PRO A 109 15.05 66.32 -43.38
CA PRO A 109 14.90 67.52 -42.57
C PRO A 109 16.09 67.66 -41.59
N SER A 110 16.57 68.89 -41.48
CA SER A 110 17.71 69.31 -40.68
C SER A 110 17.54 69.06 -39.18
N SER A 111 18.65 68.62 -38.57
CA SER A 111 19.07 68.63 -37.16
C SER A 111 18.42 69.67 -36.23
N ALA A 112 17.22 69.40 -35.71
CA ALA A 112 16.58 70.26 -34.70
C ALA A 112 16.07 69.54 -33.44
N LEU A 113 16.16 68.21 -33.36
CA LEU A 113 15.58 67.43 -32.23
C LEU A 113 16.59 66.85 -31.24
N PHE A 114 17.90 67.05 -31.44
CA PHE A 114 18.94 66.65 -30.47
C PHE A 114 20.00 67.76 -30.34
N PRO A 115 20.30 68.25 -29.11
CA PRO A 115 21.31 69.29 -28.92
C PRO A 115 22.71 68.77 -29.29
N GLY A 116 23.54 69.65 -29.85
CA GLY A 116 24.91 69.39 -30.29
C GLY A 116 25.86 68.94 -29.16
N PRO A 117 27.16 68.72 -29.48
CA PRO A 117 28.11 67.86 -28.77
C PRO A 117 28.60 68.35 -27.38
N ALA A 118 27.89 69.27 -26.73
CA ALA A 118 28.27 69.87 -25.45
C ALA A 118 27.60 69.24 -24.21
N GLY A 119 26.88 68.13 -24.36
CA GLY A 119 26.17 67.45 -23.27
C GLY A 119 26.44 65.95 -23.20
N ARG A 120 27.71 65.52 -23.20
CA ARG A 120 28.01 64.10 -22.93
C ARG A 120 27.57 63.76 -21.49
N PRO A 121 26.66 62.80 -21.27
CA PRO A 121 26.38 62.33 -19.92
C PRO A 121 27.68 61.84 -19.27
N LYS A 122 27.89 62.18 -18.00
CA LYS A 122 29.06 61.77 -17.21
C LYS A 122 29.29 60.26 -17.39
N PRO A 123 30.54 59.79 -17.60
CA PRO A 123 30.80 58.38 -17.78
C PRO A 123 30.27 57.61 -16.55
N PRO A 124 29.46 56.56 -16.74
CA PRO A 124 28.99 55.75 -15.62
C PRO A 124 30.18 55.20 -14.85
N ARG A 125 30.05 55.12 -13.52
CA ARG A 125 31.09 54.61 -12.60
C ARG A 125 31.71 53.33 -13.19
N LEU A 126 33.02 53.34 -13.37
CA LEU A 126 33.79 52.21 -13.87
C LEU A 126 33.58 51.02 -12.92
N HIS A 127 32.87 50.00 -13.39
CA HIS A 127 32.79 48.72 -12.69
C HIS A 127 34.09 47.92 -12.90
N PRO A 128 34.36 46.90 -12.07
CA PRO A 128 35.65 46.17 -12.06
C PRO A 128 36.00 45.51 -13.40
N PHE A 129 35.00 45.26 -14.25
CA PHE A 129 35.14 44.55 -15.52
C PHE A 129 34.94 45.46 -16.76
N ALA A 130 34.99 46.78 -16.57
CA ALA A 130 34.55 47.76 -17.57
C ALA A 130 35.40 47.78 -18.84
N ARG A 131 36.55 47.08 -18.87
CA ARG A 131 37.35 46.94 -20.08
C ARG A 131 36.75 45.95 -21.08
N SER A 132 36.01 44.95 -20.62
CA SER A 132 35.52 43.85 -21.47
C SER A 132 34.00 43.75 -21.55
N PHE A 133 33.29 44.17 -20.50
CA PHE A 133 31.85 43.97 -20.34
C PHE A 133 31.08 45.27 -20.11
N GLU A 134 29.81 45.29 -20.51
CA GLU A 134 28.92 46.44 -20.37
C GLU A 134 28.48 46.66 -18.92
N ALA A 135 27.92 47.84 -18.63
CA ALA A 135 27.36 48.10 -17.32
C ALA A 135 26.15 47.17 -17.09
N PRO A 136 26.08 46.45 -15.95
CA PRO A 136 24.99 45.52 -15.70
C PRO A 136 23.68 46.29 -15.48
N GLU A 137 22.61 45.82 -16.11
CA GLU A 137 21.26 46.35 -15.87
C GLU A 137 20.69 45.69 -14.61
N TRP A 138 21.00 46.27 -13.46
CA TRP A 138 20.66 45.73 -12.14
C TRP A 138 19.20 45.38 -11.95
N MET A 139 18.27 46.10 -12.59
CA MET A 139 16.83 45.84 -12.46
C MET A 139 16.45 44.41 -12.89
N TYR A 140 16.97 43.94 -14.03
CA TYR A 140 16.66 42.59 -14.53
C TYR A 140 17.30 41.49 -13.68
N ILE A 141 18.50 41.74 -13.15
CA ILE A 141 19.18 40.84 -12.23
C ILE A 141 18.40 40.73 -10.92
N LEU A 142 17.96 41.86 -10.35
CA LEU A 142 17.17 41.89 -9.13
C LEU A 142 15.82 41.19 -9.29
N ILE A 143 15.12 41.39 -10.41
CA ILE A 143 13.88 40.67 -10.73
C ILE A 143 14.14 39.15 -10.80
N HIS A 144 15.22 38.73 -11.47
CA HIS A 144 15.57 37.32 -11.58
C HIS A 144 15.89 36.69 -10.22
N LEU A 145 16.67 37.38 -9.38
CA LEU A 145 16.98 36.95 -8.02
C LEU A 145 15.72 36.85 -7.15
N GLY A 146 14.80 37.82 -7.27
CA GLY A 146 13.51 37.79 -6.59
C GLY A 146 12.63 36.61 -7.04
N LEU A 147 12.60 36.29 -8.34
CA LEU A 147 11.88 35.13 -8.84
C LEU A 147 12.51 33.82 -8.36
N CYS A 148 13.84 33.72 -8.33
CA CYS A 148 14.55 32.53 -7.82
C CYS A 148 14.32 32.32 -6.32
N SER A 149 14.28 33.39 -5.51
CA SER A 149 14.02 33.28 -4.08
C SER A 149 12.56 32.90 -3.77
N LEU A 150 11.60 33.40 -4.57
CA LEU A 150 10.18 33.07 -4.42
C LEU A 150 9.81 31.69 -4.99
N ALA A 151 10.62 31.12 -5.88
CA ALA A 151 10.33 29.84 -6.52
C ALA A 151 10.15 28.70 -5.50
N TYR A 152 11.04 28.57 -4.52
CA TYR A 152 10.95 27.48 -3.53
C TYR A 152 9.71 27.59 -2.63
N PRO A 153 9.39 28.74 -2.01
CA PRO A 153 8.15 28.92 -1.26
C PRO A 153 6.88 28.63 -2.05
N VAL A 154 6.82 29.04 -3.33
CA VAL A 154 5.67 28.77 -4.19
C VAL A 154 5.54 27.29 -4.49
N LEU A 155 6.64 26.60 -4.81
CA LEU A 155 6.62 25.15 -4.99
C LEU A 155 6.19 24.44 -3.70
N LEU A 156 6.68 24.86 -2.54
CA LEU A 156 6.27 24.28 -1.25
C LEU A 156 4.77 24.41 -1.04
N LEU A 157 4.21 25.60 -1.26
CA LEU A 157 2.77 25.83 -1.18
C LEU A 157 1.99 24.90 -2.14
N THR A 158 2.48 24.72 -3.37
CA THR A 158 1.83 23.81 -4.33
C THR A 158 1.84 22.36 -3.85
N THR A 159 2.91 21.90 -3.20
CA THR A 159 2.98 20.54 -2.64
C THR A 159 2.06 20.33 -1.43
N ILE A 160 1.88 21.36 -0.59
CA ILE A 160 0.94 21.31 0.54
C ILE A 160 -0.50 21.16 0.02
N ILE A 161 -0.87 21.97 -0.98
CA ILE A 161 -2.22 21.92 -1.58
C ILE A 161 -2.47 20.61 -2.31
N ALA A 162 -1.44 20.03 -2.95
CA ALA A 162 -1.51 18.78 -3.68
C ALA A 162 -1.52 17.52 -2.78
N SER A 163 -1.13 17.63 -1.51
CA SER A 163 -1.10 16.49 -0.59
C SER A 163 -2.50 16.05 -0.17
N ASN A 164 -2.66 14.76 0.15
CA ASN A 164 -3.94 14.14 0.54
C ASN A 164 -5.04 14.26 -0.54
N LYS A 165 -4.65 14.43 -1.80
CA LYS A 165 -5.56 14.37 -2.96
C LYS A 165 -5.32 13.08 -3.76
N SER A 166 -6.24 12.77 -4.66
CA SER A 166 -6.06 11.66 -5.61
C SER A 166 -4.87 11.94 -6.53
N ILE A 167 -4.24 10.89 -7.05
CA ILE A 167 -3.06 11.00 -7.91
C ILE A 167 -3.27 11.92 -9.11
N PHE A 168 -4.48 11.94 -9.66
CA PHE A 168 -4.85 12.85 -10.75
C PHE A 168 -4.75 14.32 -10.33
N TRP A 169 -5.43 14.68 -9.23
CA TRP A 169 -5.46 16.07 -8.74
C TRP A 169 -4.08 16.54 -8.30
N SER A 170 -3.31 15.69 -7.64
CA SER A 170 -1.96 16.03 -7.20
C SER A 170 -1.02 16.29 -8.37
N ARG A 171 -1.07 15.45 -9.43
CA ARG A 171 -0.31 15.68 -10.67
C ARG A 171 -0.73 16.96 -11.36
N LEU A 172 -2.02 17.27 -11.40
CA LEU A 172 -2.53 18.50 -12.00
C LEU A 172 -2.04 19.75 -11.26
N ILE A 173 -2.19 19.78 -9.93
CA ILE A 173 -1.80 20.92 -9.09
C ILE A 173 -0.28 21.14 -9.16
N VAL A 174 0.51 20.08 -9.00
CA VAL A 174 1.98 20.14 -9.11
C VAL A 174 2.40 20.58 -10.51
N GLY A 175 1.75 20.05 -11.56
CA GLY A 175 2.03 20.42 -12.95
C GLY A 175 1.78 21.90 -13.23
N ILE A 176 0.66 22.46 -12.75
CA ILE A 176 0.34 23.89 -12.87
C ILE A 176 1.36 24.73 -12.07
N GLY A 177 1.65 24.34 -10.83
CA GLY A 177 2.60 25.04 -9.95
C GLY A 177 4.02 25.09 -10.54
N CYS A 178 4.57 23.92 -10.90
CA CYS A 178 5.90 23.81 -11.52
C CYS A 178 5.95 24.48 -12.89
N GLY A 179 4.86 24.39 -13.67
CA GLY A 179 4.72 25.04 -14.96
C GLY A 179 4.80 26.56 -14.86
N ALA A 180 4.01 27.17 -13.97
CA ALA A 180 3.98 28.61 -13.77
C ALA A 180 5.33 29.15 -13.29
N VAL A 181 5.94 28.50 -12.28
CA VAL A 181 7.27 28.89 -11.77
C VAL A 181 8.35 28.71 -12.83
N GLY A 182 8.35 27.57 -13.54
CA GLY A 182 9.31 27.28 -14.60
C GLY A 182 9.23 28.25 -15.76
N VAL A 183 8.02 28.64 -16.19
CA VAL A 183 7.80 29.64 -17.25
C VAL A 183 8.28 31.01 -16.78
N ALA A 184 7.97 31.44 -15.55
CA ALA A 184 8.40 32.73 -15.03
C ALA A 184 9.94 32.83 -14.94
N LEU A 185 10.59 31.80 -14.40
CA LEU A 185 12.05 31.72 -14.33
C LEU A 185 12.69 31.63 -15.72
N GLY A 186 12.10 30.84 -16.62
CA GLY A 186 12.54 30.71 -18.00
C GLY A 186 12.47 32.04 -18.75
N LEU A 187 11.32 32.72 -18.74
CA LEU A 187 11.18 34.03 -19.38
C LEU A 187 12.18 35.06 -18.83
N SER A 188 12.42 35.05 -17.52
CA SER A 188 13.41 35.92 -16.87
C SER A 188 14.84 35.61 -17.36
N LEU A 189 15.22 34.32 -17.41
CA LEU A 189 16.53 33.88 -17.88
C LEU A 189 16.73 34.14 -19.38
N ALA A 190 15.72 33.88 -20.21
CA ALA A 190 15.75 34.12 -21.65
C ALA A 190 15.91 35.62 -21.98
N ARG A 191 15.26 36.52 -21.22
CA ARG A 191 15.44 37.97 -21.36
C ARG A 191 16.86 38.41 -21.00
N LEU A 192 17.48 37.81 -19.99
CA LEU A 192 18.89 38.08 -19.66
C LEU A 192 19.82 37.52 -20.75
N ALA A 193 19.55 36.32 -21.24
CA ALA A 193 20.33 35.66 -22.28
C ALA A 193 20.27 36.39 -23.63
N GLN A 194 19.12 36.96 -24.00
CA GLN A 194 18.89 37.73 -25.23
C GLN A 194 20.02 38.74 -25.51
N ARG A 195 20.59 39.33 -24.46
CA ARG A 195 21.67 40.32 -24.60
C ARG A 195 22.95 39.76 -25.21
N PHE A 196 23.26 38.49 -24.98
CA PHE A 196 24.38 37.83 -25.65
C PHE A 196 24.12 37.65 -27.14
N LEU A 197 22.88 37.30 -27.52
CA LEU A 197 22.50 37.17 -28.93
C LEU A 197 22.57 38.53 -29.63
N GLU A 198 22.02 39.57 -29.00
CA GLU A 198 22.09 40.95 -29.49
C GLU A 198 23.55 41.39 -29.71
N ALA A 199 24.39 41.27 -28.68
CA ALA A 199 25.79 41.66 -28.76
C ALA A 199 26.55 40.87 -29.83
N ALA A 200 26.32 39.55 -29.92
CA ALA A 200 26.97 38.71 -30.92
C ALA A 200 26.51 39.02 -32.36
N THR A 201 25.25 39.39 -32.55
CA THR A 201 24.69 39.75 -33.86
C THR A 201 25.30 41.05 -34.35
N TRP A 202 25.33 42.08 -33.50
CA TRP A 202 25.97 43.36 -33.79
C TRP A 202 27.48 43.24 -33.99
N ALA A 203 28.16 42.40 -33.19
CA ALA A 203 29.58 42.14 -33.40
C ALA A 203 29.84 41.45 -34.75
N THR A 204 28.96 40.53 -35.18
CA THR A 204 29.06 39.86 -36.49
C THR A 204 28.89 40.86 -37.63
N LEU A 205 27.95 41.80 -37.50
CA LEU A 205 27.81 42.93 -38.44
C LEU A 205 29.10 43.74 -38.55
N ILE A 206 29.67 44.19 -37.43
CA ILE A 206 30.89 45.01 -37.41
C ILE A 206 32.08 44.26 -38.00
N HIS A 207 32.21 42.96 -37.69
CA HIS A 207 33.29 42.13 -38.22
C HIS A 207 33.19 41.92 -39.73
N GLN A 208 32.00 41.60 -40.24
CA GLN A 208 31.81 41.38 -41.67
C GLN A 208 31.87 42.68 -42.48
N SER A 209 31.53 43.83 -41.88
CA SER A 209 31.66 45.15 -42.52
C SER A 209 33.11 45.53 -42.84
N ARG A 210 34.11 44.91 -42.18
CA ARG A 210 35.54 45.15 -42.42
C ARG A 210 36.20 44.06 -43.30
N ALA A 211 35.43 43.13 -43.86
CA ALA A 211 35.97 42.10 -44.74
C ALA A 211 36.36 42.70 -46.10
N ALA A 212 37.52 42.30 -46.64
CA ALA A 212 37.99 42.79 -47.96
C ALA A 212 37.14 42.28 -49.13
N GLN A 213 36.45 41.15 -48.95
CA GLN A 213 35.53 40.57 -49.93
C GLN A 213 34.13 40.55 -49.33
N ASN A 214 33.14 41.07 -50.07
CA ASN A 214 31.73 41.06 -49.68
C ASN A 214 31.49 41.67 -48.29
N PRO A 215 31.80 42.95 -48.09
CA PRO A 215 31.60 43.59 -46.81
C PRO A 215 30.10 43.56 -46.43
N GLY A 216 29.80 43.62 -45.12
CA GLY A 216 28.45 43.71 -44.59
C GLY A 216 27.66 42.39 -44.50
N ILE A 217 26.55 42.39 -43.76
CA ILE A 217 25.66 41.22 -43.59
C ILE A 217 24.35 41.44 -44.34
N ARG A 218 23.72 40.35 -44.81
CA ARG A 218 22.42 40.41 -45.48
C ARG A 218 21.32 40.84 -44.51
N LEU A 219 20.39 41.68 -44.96
CA LEU A 219 19.22 42.12 -44.19
C LEU A 219 18.42 40.93 -43.68
N ARG A 220 18.25 39.89 -44.49
CA ARG A 220 17.54 38.67 -44.10
C ARG A 220 18.16 37.99 -42.86
N ASP A 221 19.50 37.86 -42.82
CA ASP A 221 20.18 37.17 -41.72
C ASP A 221 20.11 37.97 -40.41
N PHE A 222 20.17 39.31 -40.54
CA PHE A 222 20.03 40.21 -39.40
C PHE A 222 18.58 40.29 -38.90
N ALA A 223 17.62 40.41 -39.83
CA ALA A 223 16.19 40.44 -39.54
C ALA A 223 15.69 39.15 -38.88
N ASP A 224 16.16 37.99 -39.36
CA ASP A 224 15.85 36.68 -38.78
C ASP A 224 16.31 36.59 -37.30
N SER A 225 17.46 37.19 -36.98
CA SER A 225 18.00 37.23 -35.62
C SER A 225 17.24 38.21 -34.72
N SER A 226 16.77 39.33 -35.26
CA SER A 226 15.99 40.33 -34.52
C SER A 226 14.51 39.96 -34.34
N ALA A 227 13.92 39.20 -35.26
CA ALA A 227 12.51 38.84 -35.22
C ALA A 227 12.17 37.85 -34.10
N SER A 228 13.14 37.06 -33.64
CA SER A 228 12.95 36.05 -32.59
C SER A 228 14.12 36.05 -31.58
N PRO A 229 14.25 37.10 -30.76
CA PRO A 229 15.47 37.38 -30.00
C PRO A 229 15.70 36.44 -28.80
N THR A 230 14.72 35.60 -28.47
CA THR A 230 14.78 34.54 -27.45
C THR A 230 14.75 33.13 -28.05
N SER A 231 14.80 32.99 -29.37
CA SER A 231 14.70 31.69 -30.06
C SER A 231 16.05 30.98 -30.18
N ILE A 232 16.05 29.68 -29.92
CA ILE A 232 17.22 28.79 -30.14
C ILE A 232 17.64 28.82 -31.62
N LEU A 233 16.67 28.86 -32.55
CA LEU A 233 16.94 28.88 -33.99
C LEU A 233 17.69 30.14 -34.41
N ALA A 234 17.40 31.30 -33.80
CA ALA A 234 18.14 32.53 -34.06
C ALA A 234 19.61 32.41 -33.65
N GLY A 235 19.89 31.80 -32.49
CA GLY A 235 21.26 31.52 -32.03
C GLY A 235 22.00 30.53 -32.92
N LEU A 236 21.35 29.44 -33.37
CA LEU A 236 21.95 28.44 -34.27
C LEU A 236 22.24 29.03 -35.65
N LYS A 237 21.29 29.81 -36.20
CA LYS A 237 21.48 30.53 -37.46
C LYS A 237 22.62 31.54 -37.35
N LEU A 238 22.72 32.28 -36.26
CA LEU A 238 23.83 33.22 -36.03
C LEU A 238 25.16 32.47 -35.89
N LEU A 239 25.19 31.33 -35.20
CA LEU A 239 26.37 30.50 -35.08
C LEU A 239 26.83 30.01 -36.45
N TRP A 240 25.89 29.52 -37.27
CA TRP A 240 26.13 29.10 -38.65
C TRP A 240 26.59 30.27 -39.52
N SER A 241 25.86 31.38 -39.56
CA SER A 241 26.23 32.53 -40.38
C SER A 241 27.63 33.03 -40.02
N ARG A 242 27.97 33.06 -38.73
CA ARG A 242 29.28 33.46 -38.23
C ARG A 242 30.42 32.52 -38.63
N THR A 243 30.17 31.21 -38.87
CA THR A 243 31.20 30.31 -39.40
C THR A 243 31.45 30.51 -40.89
N PHE A 244 30.46 30.97 -41.65
CA PHE A 244 30.58 31.24 -43.10
C PHE A 244 31.03 32.68 -43.43
N TYR A 245 30.76 33.65 -42.56
CA TYR A 245 31.22 35.02 -42.72
C TYR A 245 32.72 35.15 -42.44
N GLN A 246 33.52 35.35 -43.50
CA GLN A 246 34.98 35.40 -43.42
C GLN A 246 35.50 36.52 -42.49
N GLY A 247 34.83 37.68 -42.45
CA GLY A 247 35.19 38.79 -41.57
C GLY A 247 34.99 38.46 -40.08
N ALA A 248 34.05 37.57 -39.75
CA ALA A 248 33.79 37.14 -38.39
C ALA A 248 34.77 36.08 -37.85
N SER A 249 35.61 35.52 -38.74
CA SER A 249 36.64 34.53 -38.40
C SER A 249 37.68 35.12 -37.44
N ARG A 250 38.19 34.30 -36.50
CA ARG A 250 39.15 34.77 -35.49
C ARG A 250 40.44 35.31 -36.12
N ARG A 251 40.89 34.71 -37.23
CA ARG A 251 42.12 35.14 -37.94
C ARG A 251 41.97 36.54 -38.52
N ALA A 252 40.83 36.87 -39.13
CA ALA A 252 40.59 38.16 -39.76
C ALA A 252 40.51 39.33 -38.76
N ARG A 253 40.00 39.08 -37.55
CA ARG A 253 39.72 40.14 -36.57
C ARG A 253 40.67 40.22 -35.38
N ALA A 254 41.62 39.28 -35.24
CA ALA A 254 42.48 39.18 -34.06
C ALA A 254 43.22 40.49 -33.72
N HIS A 255 43.53 41.32 -34.72
CA HIS A 255 44.26 42.57 -34.55
C HIS A 255 43.46 43.68 -33.83
N TYR A 256 42.12 43.70 -33.95
CA TYR A 256 41.28 44.75 -33.36
C TYR A 256 40.23 44.23 -32.37
N ASP A 257 39.92 42.93 -32.39
CA ASP A 257 39.00 42.31 -31.43
C ASP A 257 39.37 40.84 -31.16
N PRO A 258 40.07 40.53 -30.05
CA PRO A 258 40.49 39.18 -29.73
C PRO A 258 39.39 38.32 -29.06
N ARG A 259 38.19 38.86 -28.78
CA ARG A 259 37.19 38.19 -27.92
C ARG A 259 36.57 36.95 -28.58
N PRO A 260 36.24 35.88 -27.84
CA PRO A 260 35.69 34.65 -28.42
C PRO A 260 34.16 34.72 -28.60
N TRP A 261 33.68 35.47 -29.60
CA TRP A 261 32.22 35.67 -29.81
C TRP A 261 31.39 34.40 -30.02
N THR A 262 31.97 33.36 -30.59
CA THR A 262 31.33 32.05 -30.71
C THR A 262 30.94 31.47 -29.34
N PHE A 263 31.74 31.71 -28.30
CA PHE A 263 31.44 31.28 -26.94
C PHE A 263 30.20 32.00 -26.36
N TYR A 264 30.03 33.30 -26.65
CA TYR A 264 28.83 34.03 -26.20
C TYR A 264 27.55 33.54 -26.89
N VAL A 265 27.63 33.15 -28.17
CA VAL A 265 26.50 32.50 -28.87
C VAL A 265 26.20 31.12 -28.27
N LEU A 266 27.21 30.33 -27.94
CA LEU A 266 27.03 29.04 -27.25
C LEU A 266 26.44 29.22 -25.84
N ALA A 267 26.89 30.23 -25.09
CA ALA A 267 26.33 30.56 -23.78
C ALA A 267 24.85 30.96 -23.87
N PHE A 268 24.47 31.77 -24.87
CA PHE A 268 23.07 32.06 -25.17
C PHE A 268 22.26 30.78 -25.44
N LEU A 269 22.76 29.90 -26.31
CA LEU A 269 22.07 28.66 -26.66
C LEU A 269 21.84 27.78 -25.42
N ILE A 270 22.86 27.60 -24.57
CA ILE A 270 22.75 26.85 -23.32
C ILE A 270 21.68 27.45 -22.41
N MET A 271 21.69 28.78 -22.20
CA MET A 271 20.74 29.45 -21.31
C MET A 271 19.30 29.38 -21.82
N VAL A 272 19.07 29.53 -23.12
CA VAL A 272 17.73 29.42 -23.71
C VAL A 272 17.22 27.98 -23.67
N THR A 273 18.08 26.99 -23.93
CA THR A 273 17.72 25.58 -23.77
C THR A 273 17.34 25.27 -22.33
N ILE A 274 18.17 25.68 -21.35
CA ILE A 274 17.86 25.50 -19.92
C ILE A 274 16.54 26.17 -19.58
N SER A 275 16.38 27.45 -19.94
CA SER A 275 15.14 28.23 -19.77
C SER A 275 13.91 27.48 -20.30
N SER A 276 13.97 26.93 -21.51
CA SER A 276 12.85 26.19 -22.10
C SER A 276 12.53 24.87 -21.38
N SER A 277 13.53 24.26 -20.75
CA SER A 277 13.39 23.00 -20.01
C SER A 277 12.99 23.15 -18.55
N LEU A 278 13.02 24.37 -17.98
CA LEU A 278 12.74 24.61 -16.56
C LEU A 278 11.39 24.09 -16.06
N PRO A 279 10.26 24.27 -16.78
CA PRO A 279 8.98 23.70 -16.36
C PRO A 279 9.05 22.18 -16.16
N PHE A 280 9.76 21.48 -17.04
CA PHE A 280 9.92 20.03 -16.98
C PHE A 280 10.87 19.61 -15.86
N ILE A 281 12.02 20.29 -15.71
CA ILE A 281 13.01 19.99 -14.66
C ILE A 281 12.37 20.17 -13.28
N LEU A 282 11.66 21.28 -13.05
CA LEU A 282 10.98 21.52 -11.77
C LEU A 282 9.87 20.49 -11.50
N GLY A 283 9.16 20.03 -12.54
CA GLY A 283 8.19 18.94 -12.41
C GLY A 283 8.82 17.61 -11.99
N ARG A 284 10.12 17.38 -12.25
CA ARG A 284 10.85 16.17 -11.82
C ARG A 284 11.44 16.27 -10.42
N VAL A 285 11.51 17.47 -9.85
CA VAL A 285 11.98 17.71 -8.47
C VAL A 285 10.89 17.38 -7.44
N VAL A 286 9.62 17.36 -7.85
CA VAL A 286 8.50 17.01 -6.98
C VAL A 286 8.19 15.52 -7.10
N ASP A 287 8.37 14.79 -6.01
CA ASP A 287 8.00 13.38 -5.88
C ASP A 287 6.52 13.26 -5.46
N ILE A 288 5.77 12.42 -6.17
CA ILE A 288 4.36 12.13 -5.90
C ILE A 288 4.25 10.63 -5.69
N ARG A 289 4.03 10.23 -4.44
CA ARG A 289 3.83 8.83 -4.06
C ARG A 289 2.38 8.57 -3.74
N ALA A 290 1.85 7.45 -4.22
CA ALA A 290 0.55 6.97 -3.78
C ALA A 290 0.71 6.23 -2.44
N SER A 291 -0.20 6.48 -1.51
CA SER A 291 -0.32 5.78 -0.24
C SER A 291 -1.75 5.27 -0.11
N ILE A 292 -1.87 4.02 0.32
CA ILE A 292 -3.15 3.42 0.65
C ILE A 292 -3.44 3.80 2.11
N VAL A 293 -4.61 4.40 2.35
CA VAL A 293 -5.06 4.78 3.69
C VAL A 293 -6.37 4.08 3.96
N HIS A 294 -6.40 3.25 5.00
CA HIS A 294 -7.65 2.65 5.50
C HIS A 294 -8.57 3.76 6.00
N GLN A 295 -9.83 3.75 5.56
CA GLN A 295 -10.84 4.69 5.99
C GLN A 295 -11.98 3.94 6.69
N SER A 296 -12.68 4.61 7.60
CA SER A 296 -13.75 4.03 8.41
C SER A 296 -15.07 4.78 8.30
N ASP A 297 -15.16 5.78 7.42
CA ASP A 297 -16.28 6.73 7.42
C ASP A 297 -17.35 6.34 6.40
N ASN A 298 -16.94 5.85 5.23
CA ASN A 298 -17.85 5.46 4.16
C ASN A 298 -17.80 3.96 3.95
N TYR A 299 -18.95 3.31 4.05
CA TYR A 299 -19.08 1.87 3.86
C TYR A 299 -20.19 1.51 2.90
N TYR A 300 -20.21 0.25 2.50
CA TYR A 300 -21.41 -0.38 1.96
C TYR A 300 -21.56 -1.79 2.53
N GLU A 301 -22.78 -2.30 2.52
CA GLU A 301 -23.07 -3.62 3.09
C GLU A 301 -22.80 -4.73 2.06
N VAL A 302 -22.22 -5.82 2.53
CA VAL A 302 -21.88 -7.02 1.76
C VAL A 302 -22.27 -8.26 2.56
N ALA A 303 -22.60 -9.36 1.88
CA ALA A 303 -22.84 -10.64 2.53
C ALA A 303 -21.52 -11.43 2.63
N VAL A 304 -21.24 -11.98 3.81
CA VAL A 304 -20.09 -12.87 4.07
C VAL A 304 -20.59 -14.16 4.71
N ALA A 305 -19.93 -15.29 4.43
CA ALA A 305 -20.27 -16.58 5.02
C ALA A 305 -19.64 -16.72 6.42
N ALA A 306 -20.27 -16.09 7.40
CA ALA A 306 -19.75 -15.99 8.78
C ALA A 306 -20.66 -16.65 9.83
N ASP A 307 -21.70 -17.35 9.40
CA ASP A 307 -22.67 -18.02 10.28
C ASP A 307 -23.06 -19.39 9.72
N LEU A 308 -23.92 -20.12 10.43
CA LEU A 308 -24.42 -21.44 10.08
C LEU A 308 -25.81 -21.34 9.45
N SER A 309 -26.01 -22.04 8.33
CA SER A 309 -27.33 -22.23 7.74
C SER A 309 -28.10 -23.34 8.46
N GLU A 310 -29.42 -23.42 8.24
CA GLU A 310 -30.24 -24.52 8.77
C GLU A 310 -29.75 -25.90 8.29
N ASP A 311 -29.25 -25.98 7.05
CA ASP A 311 -28.68 -27.21 6.51
C ASP A 311 -27.38 -27.60 7.25
N ASP A 312 -26.52 -26.64 7.57
CA ASP A 312 -25.32 -26.87 8.39
C ASP A 312 -25.68 -27.39 9.78
N LEU A 313 -26.69 -26.79 10.42
CA LEU A 313 -27.17 -27.20 11.74
C LEU A 313 -27.78 -28.61 11.73
N SER A 314 -28.52 -28.96 10.67
CA SER A 314 -29.08 -30.30 10.51
C SER A 314 -28.00 -31.38 10.42
N ARG A 315 -26.89 -31.10 9.71
CA ARG A 315 -25.73 -32.00 9.61
C ARG A 315 -24.96 -32.10 10.91
N ALA A 316 -24.76 -30.98 11.61
CA ALA A 316 -24.18 -31.00 12.95
C ALA A 316 -25.01 -31.85 13.92
N ALA A 317 -26.34 -31.71 13.91
CA ALA A 317 -27.24 -32.50 14.75
C ALA A 317 -27.13 -34.01 14.47
N ALA A 318 -26.87 -34.41 13.22
CA ALA A 318 -26.63 -35.82 12.88
C ALA A 318 -25.31 -36.37 13.45
N LEU A 319 -24.31 -35.51 13.70
CA LEU A 319 -23.00 -35.88 14.24
C LEU A 319 -22.92 -35.84 15.77
N ASP A 320 -23.84 -35.13 16.44
CA ASP A 320 -23.84 -34.89 17.89
C ASP A 320 -23.66 -36.18 18.72
N GLY A 321 -24.37 -37.27 18.35
CA GLY A 321 -24.24 -38.55 19.03
C GLY A 321 -22.84 -39.18 18.97
N THR A 322 -22.09 -38.95 17.89
CA THR A 322 -20.72 -39.46 17.70
C THR A 322 -19.73 -38.72 18.59
N PHE A 323 -19.90 -37.41 18.75
CA PHE A 323 -19.00 -36.57 19.55
C PHE A 323 -19.29 -36.65 21.06
N ASN A 324 -20.51 -37.05 21.45
CA ASN A 324 -20.86 -37.33 22.85
C ASN A 324 -20.44 -38.74 23.31
N ASP A 325 -19.93 -39.61 22.43
CA ASP A 325 -19.48 -40.95 22.78
C ASP A 325 -17.95 -41.01 22.85
N PHE A 326 -17.45 -41.18 24.08
CA PHE A 326 -16.01 -41.23 24.39
C PHE A 326 -15.24 -42.32 23.63
N ARG A 327 -15.93 -43.33 23.06
CA ARG A 327 -15.30 -44.45 22.36
C ARG A 327 -14.77 -44.07 20.98
N TYR A 328 -15.40 -43.10 20.29
CA TYR A 328 -15.06 -42.84 18.89
C TYR A 328 -13.85 -41.89 18.72
N THR A 329 -13.54 -41.01 19.68
CA THR A 329 -12.47 -39.99 19.59
C THR A 329 -12.35 -39.35 18.19
N TRP A 330 -13.52 -39.14 17.56
CA TRP A 330 -13.63 -38.73 16.16
C TRP A 330 -13.31 -37.24 16.01
N THR A 331 -12.80 -36.84 14.85
CA THR A 331 -12.54 -35.42 14.55
C THR A 331 -13.12 -35.08 13.18
N LEU A 332 -13.61 -33.84 13.03
CA LEU A 332 -14.20 -33.35 11.78
C LEU A 332 -13.17 -33.28 10.65
N SER A 333 -11.91 -33.01 10.98
CA SER A 333 -10.78 -33.04 10.05
C SER A 333 -9.69 -33.96 10.58
N PRO A 334 -8.99 -34.74 9.72
CA PRO A 334 -7.85 -35.53 10.15
C PRO A 334 -6.70 -34.62 10.57
N PHE A 335 -5.89 -35.07 11.53
CA PHE A 335 -4.75 -34.32 12.07
C PHE A 335 -3.75 -33.90 10.96
N SER A 336 -3.58 -34.72 9.92
CA SER A 336 -2.73 -34.40 8.76
C SER A 336 -3.22 -33.20 7.93
N SER A 337 -4.48 -32.82 8.06
CA SER A 337 -5.10 -31.69 7.34
C SER A 337 -5.18 -30.41 8.17
N HIS A 338 -4.67 -30.41 9.41
CA HIS A 338 -4.70 -29.24 10.30
C HIS A 338 -4.05 -27.99 9.71
N GLY A 339 -3.06 -28.15 8.83
CA GLY A 339 -2.42 -27.05 8.11
C GLY A 339 -3.38 -26.26 7.20
N ASN A 340 -4.57 -26.80 6.89
CA ASN A 340 -5.59 -26.13 6.09
C ASN A 340 -6.59 -25.34 6.95
N LEU A 341 -6.65 -25.55 8.28
CA LEU A 341 -7.54 -24.78 9.14
C LEU A 341 -7.05 -23.33 9.28
N PRO A 342 -7.96 -22.37 9.50
CA PRO A 342 -7.56 -20.98 9.75
C PRO A 342 -6.65 -20.90 10.97
N SER A 343 -5.58 -20.12 10.84
CA SER A 343 -4.70 -19.87 11.99
C SER A 343 -5.46 -19.12 13.09
N PRO A 344 -5.24 -19.45 14.36
CA PRO A 344 -5.87 -18.74 15.45
C PRO A 344 -5.20 -17.38 15.65
N VAL A 345 -6.00 -16.37 16.01
CA VAL A 345 -5.55 -15.00 16.30
C VAL A 345 -5.81 -14.71 17.77
N MET A 346 -4.84 -14.10 18.44
CA MET A 346 -5.02 -13.53 19.77
C MET A 346 -5.10 -12.01 19.68
N LEU A 347 -6.08 -11.41 20.35
CA LEU A 347 -6.22 -9.96 20.48
C LEU A 347 -6.51 -9.63 21.94
N GLN A 348 -5.94 -8.53 22.42
CA GLN A 348 -6.22 -8.02 23.76
C GLN A 348 -7.54 -7.24 23.76
N TRP A 349 -8.40 -7.50 24.75
CA TRP A 349 -9.61 -6.72 25.03
C TRP A 349 -9.67 -6.43 26.53
N GLU A 350 -9.57 -5.15 26.90
CA GLU A 350 -9.46 -4.73 28.30
C GLU A 350 -8.26 -5.43 28.98
N GLU A 351 -8.50 -6.24 30.02
CA GLU A 351 -7.48 -7.01 30.74
C GLU A 351 -7.41 -8.49 30.29
N ASP A 352 -8.19 -8.87 29.28
CA ASP A 352 -8.29 -10.25 28.80
C ASP A 352 -7.66 -10.46 27.42
N THR A 353 -7.13 -11.66 27.23
CA THR A 353 -6.79 -12.17 25.90
C THR A 353 -8.00 -12.91 25.31
N VAL A 354 -8.42 -12.49 24.12
CA VAL A 354 -9.51 -13.12 23.37
C VAL A 354 -8.93 -13.82 22.15
N TYR A 355 -9.33 -15.07 21.93
CA TYR A 355 -8.90 -15.86 20.79
C TYR A 355 -10.00 -15.94 19.74
N PHE A 356 -9.60 -15.88 18.47
CA PHE A 356 -10.49 -15.93 17.30
C PHE A 356 -9.94 -16.89 16.26
N ALA A 357 -10.80 -17.49 15.44
CA ALA A 357 -10.36 -18.08 14.17
C ALA A 357 -9.94 -16.96 13.20
N GLU A 358 -9.04 -17.19 12.24
CA GLU A 358 -8.89 -16.27 11.11
C GLU A 358 -10.06 -16.38 10.12
N THR A 359 -10.23 -15.33 9.31
CA THR A 359 -11.21 -15.34 8.21
C THR A 359 -10.58 -15.97 6.97
N THR A 360 -11.26 -16.94 6.37
CA THR A 360 -10.79 -17.54 5.11
C THR A 360 -11.22 -16.70 3.92
N LEU A 361 -10.48 -16.83 2.81
CA LEU A 361 -10.88 -16.20 1.56
C LEU A 361 -12.23 -16.73 1.05
N SER A 362 -12.52 -18.03 1.24
CA SER A 362 -13.78 -18.64 0.82
C SER A 362 -15.00 -17.98 1.47
N GLN A 363 -14.88 -17.53 2.73
CA GLN A 363 -15.97 -16.83 3.43
C GLN A 363 -16.31 -15.47 2.84
N LEU A 364 -15.36 -14.85 2.12
CA LEU A 364 -15.52 -13.54 1.50
C LEU A 364 -16.01 -13.61 0.04
N LEU A 365 -16.04 -14.80 -0.56
CA LEU A 365 -16.47 -14.99 -1.94
C LEU A 365 -17.99 -15.19 -2.04
N PRO A 366 -18.64 -14.67 -3.10
CA PRO A 366 -20.04 -14.95 -3.35
C PRO A 366 -20.31 -16.46 -3.47
N GLY A 367 -21.24 -16.98 -2.66
CA GLY A 367 -21.57 -18.41 -2.62
C GLY A 367 -20.47 -19.29 -2.00
N GLY A 368 -19.44 -18.70 -1.41
CA GLY A 368 -18.44 -19.44 -0.64
C GLY A 368 -18.96 -19.84 0.75
N THR A 369 -18.17 -20.64 1.45
CA THR A 369 -18.51 -21.20 2.76
C THR A 369 -17.31 -21.15 3.70
N GLY A 370 -17.58 -21.14 5.01
CA GLY A 370 -16.60 -21.49 6.03
C GLY A 370 -16.47 -23.01 6.21
N PHE A 371 -15.81 -23.43 7.29
CA PHE A 371 -15.57 -24.83 7.64
C PHE A 371 -16.75 -25.50 8.37
N GLY A 372 -17.65 -24.70 8.94
CA GLY A 372 -18.84 -25.14 9.67
C GLY A 372 -19.94 -25.75 8.79
N THR A 373 -19.61 -26.39 7.67
CA THR A 373 -20.59 -27.12 6.85
C THR A 373 -20.88 -28.50 7.43
N PHE A 374 -20.02 -29.05 8.30
CA PHE A 374 -20.20 -30.38 8.93
C PHE A 374 -20.41 -31.52 7.92
N ASP A 375 -19.84 -31.40 6.73
CA ASP A 375 -19.86 -32.44 5.71
C ASP A 375 -18.80 -33.51 6.04
N SER A 376 -19.19 -34.79 6.03
CA SER A 376 -18.33 -35.92 6.37
C SER A 376 -17.20 -36.14 5.36
N ASP A 377 -17.36 -35.63 4.13
CA ASP A 377 -16.50 -35.96 2.99
C ASP A 377 -15.53 -34.83 2.64
N THR A 378 -15.61 -33.68 3.32
CA THR A 378 -14.77 -32.50 3.03
C THR A 378 -13.85 -32.16 4.18
N THR A 379 -12.53 -32.23 3.92
CA THR A 379 -11.47 -31.85 4.87
C THR A 379 -10.99 -30.41 4.70
N ALA A 380 -11.64 -29.64 3.82
CA ALA A 380 -11.31 -28.27 3.51
C ALA A 380 -12.60 -27.46 3.26
N ALA A 381 -12.64 -26.20 3.70
CA ALA A 381 -13.63 -25.24 3.21
C ALA A 381 -13.56 -25.24 1.68
N THR A 382 -14.73 -25.34 1.04
CA THR A 382 -14.91 -25.63 -0.39
C THR A 382 -13.96 -24.79 -1.26
N THR A 383 -12.80 -25.36 -1.58
CA THR A 383 -11.74 -24.74 -2.41
C THR A 383 -11.99 -24.99 -3.89
N GLN A 384 -13.10 -25.66 -4.24
CA GLN A 384 -13.55 -25.90 -5.61
C GLN A 384 -14.03 -24.64 -6.33
N LEU A 385 -14.01 -23.47 -5.70
CA LEU A 385 -14.00 -22.21 -6.44
C LEU A 385 -12.59 -22.04 -7.01
N ASP A 386 -12.39 -22.48 -8.26
CA ASP A 386 -11.21 -22.15 -9.04
C ASP A 386 -11.00 -20.63 -8.93
N ILE A 387 -10.02 -20.23 -8.11
CA ILE A 387 -9.82 -18.84 -7.69
C ILE A 387 -9.66 -17.97 -8.94
N LYS A 388 -9.22 -18.53 -10.07
CA LYS A 388 -9.15 -17.85 -11.37
C LYS A 388 -10.51 -17.68 -12.03
N GLN A 389 -11.37 -18.70 -12.09
CA GLN A 389 -12.73 -18.57 -12.62
C GLN A 389 -13.66 -17.75 -11.71
N ALA A 390 -13.58 -17.88 -10.39
CA ALA A 390 -14.27 -17.02 -9.44
C ALA A 390 -13.77 -15.57 -9.55
N THR A 391 -12.49 -15.39 -9.92
CA THR A 391 -11.90 -14.07 -10.15
C THR A 391 -12.34 -13.43 -11.46
N GLU A 392 -12.54 -14.22 -12.51
CA GLU A 392 -12.85 -13.75 -13.87
C GLU A 392 -14.36 -13.67 -14.18
N ASN A 393 -15.21 -14.49 -13.55
CA ASN A 393 -16.65 -14.53 -13.85
C ASN A 393 -17.52 -13.62 -12.97
N SER A 394 -17.03 -13.14 -11.82
CA SER A 394 -17.80 -12.23 -10.95
C SER A 394 -17.53 -10.77 -11.35
N GLY A 395 -18.19 -10.29 -12.40
CA GLY A 395 -18.21 -8.86 -12.77
C GLY A 395 -18.84 -7.93 -11.71
N ASN A 396 -19.30 -8.50 -10.59
CA ASN A 396 -19.91 -7.84 -9.44
C ASN A 396 -19.32 -8.44 -8.14
N ARG A 397 -18.06 -8.12 -7.81
CA ARG A 397 -17.53 -8.47 -6.49
C ARG A 397 -18.05 -7.48 -5.46
N ASP A 398 -18.87 -7.96 -4.54
CA ASP A 398 -19.24 -7.17 -3.36
C ASP A 398 -18.03 -6.97 -2.44
N VAL A 399 -17.17 -7.99 -2.31
CA VAL A 399 -15.90 -7.92 -1.55
C VAL A 399 -14.70 -8.06 -2.50
N SER A 400 -13.87 -7.02 -2.57
CA SER A 400 -12.62 -7.02 -3.34
C SER A 400 -11.42 -6.85 -2.42
N ALA A 401 -10.22 -7.16 -2.91
CA ALA A 401 -8.99 -6.92 -2.18
C ALA A 401 -8.74 -5.39 -2.03
N GLY A 402 -8.08 -4.99 -0.95
CA GLY A 402 -7.88 -3.57 -0.59
C GLY A 402 -9.09 -2.97 0.13
N MET A 403 -9.72 -3.76 1.00
CA MET A 403 -10.92 -3.37 1.75
C MET A 403 -10.83 -3.89 3.18
N VAL A 404 -11.27 -3.09 4.14
CA VAL A 404 -11.48 -3.52 5.52
C VAL A 404 -12.94 -3.93 5.66
N LEU A 405 -13.18 -5.13 6.17
CA LEU A 405 -14.51 -5.64 6.50
C LEU A 405 -14.72 -5.59 8.01
N ARG A 406 -15.92 -5.19 8.42
CA ARG A 406 -16.35 -5.23 9.81
C ARG A 406 -17.61 -6.06 9.95
N TYR A 407 -17.58 -7.08 10.80
CA TYR A 407 -18.72 -7.97 11.05
C TYR A 407 -18.56 -8.73 12.37
N PRO A 408 -19.66 -9.24 12.95
CA PRO A 408 -19.61 -9.98 14.20
C PRO A 408 -19.07 -11.40 13.99
N ARG A 409 -18.26 -11.87 14.94
CA ARG A 409 -17.61 -13.18 14.97
C ARG A 409 -17.58 -13.71 16.41
N TRP A 410 -17.63 -15.02 16.57
CA TRP A 410 -17.46 -15.66 17.88
C TRP A 410 -15.99 -15.59 18.30
N GLY A 411 -15.74 -15.25 19.57
CA GLY A 411 -14.43 -15.26 20.22
C GLY A 411 -14.49 -16.01 21.54
N ILE A 412 -13.35 -16.55 21.98
CA ILE A 412 -13.24 -17.27 23.25
C ILE A 412 -12.34 -16.50 24.23
N ARG A 413 -12.83 -16.33 25.47
CA ARG A 413 -12.01 -16.02 26.64
C ARG A 413 -11.91 -17.26 27.51
N ILE A 414 -10.72 -17.58 27.97
CA ILE A 414 -10.47 -18.76 28.82
C ILE A 414 -9.52 -18.39 29.94
N ARG A 415 -9.87 -18.83 31.15
CA ARG A 415 -9.01 -18.74 32.33
C ARG A 415 -9.06 -20.06 33.07
N CYS A 416 -7.93 -20.47 33.59
CA CYS A 416 -7.76 -21.76 34.26
C CYS A 416 -7.16 -21.58 35.64
N THR A 417 -7.44 -22.54 36.52
CA THR A 417 -6.85 -22.65 37.85
C THR A 417 -6.35 -24.07 38.04
N LYS A 418 -5.07 -24.22 38.46
CA LYS A 418 -4.50 -25.51 38.85
C LYS A 418 -5.05 -25.91 40.22
N SER A 419 -5.39 -27.19 40.40
CA SER A 419 -5.70 -27.69 41.74
C SER A 419 -4.45 -27.71 42.62
N THR A 420 -4.60 -27.32 43.89
CA THR A 420 -3.51 -27.24 44.86
C THR A 420 -3.71 -28.16 46.05
N ASP A 421 -4.92 -28.70 46.26
CA ASP A 421 -5.20 -29.66 47.33
C ASP A 421 -5.14 -31.10 46.79
N PRO A 422 -4.18 -31.93 47.24
CA PRO A 422 -4.04 -33.30 46.77
C PRO A 422 -5.26 -34.19 47.06
N ASN A 423 -6.11 -33.83 48.03
CA ASN A 423 -7.33 -34.57 48.35
C ASN A 423 -8.42 -34.41 47.27
N THR A 424 -8.31 -33.40 46.41
CA THR A 424 -9.29 -33.15 45.33
C THR A 424 -9.21 -34.16 44.20
N ILE A 425 -8.17 -34.98 44.16
CA ILE A 425 -8.05 -36.09 43.21
C ILE A 425 -8.12 -37.40 44.00
N LEU A 426 -9.01 -38.29 43.60
CA LEU A 426 -9.02 -39.69 44.03
C LEU A 426 -8.32 -40.51 42.92
N PRO A 427 -7.03 -40.87 43.08
CA PRO A 427 -6.21 -41.40 41.99
C PRO A 427 -6.74 -42.70 41.40
N ARG A 428 -7.24 -43.60 42.27
CA ARG A 428 -7.82 -44.89 41.86
C ARG A 428 -8.90 -45.31 42.86
N ALA A 429 -10.15 -45.35 42.39
CA ALA A 429 -11.28 -45.88 43.13
C ALA A 429 -11.40 -47.41 42.98
N ALA A 430 -12.34 -48.03 43.70
CA ALA A 430 -12.56 -49.48 43.67
C ALA A 430 -12.98 -49.99 42.28
N SER A 431 -13.69 -49.16 41.52
CA SER A 431 -14.07 -49.40 40.12
C SER A 431 -12.92 -49.25 39.12
N GLY A 432 -11.74 -48.79 39.57
CA GLY A 432 -10.61 -48.46 38.70
C GLY A 432 -10.72 -47.11 38.00
N LEU A 433 -11.65 -46.24 38.40
CA LEU A 433 -11.79 -44.87 37.89
C LEU A 433 -10.96 -43.88 38.70
N THR A 434 -10.59 -42.77 38.06
CA THR A 434 -10.01 -41.60 38.72
C THR A 434 -11.09 -40.51 38.83
N TYR A 435 -11.26 -39.93 40.01
CA TYR A 435 -12.20 -38.82 40.22
C TYR A 435 -11.44 -37.54 40.53
N MET A 436 -11.94 -36.44 40.01
CA MET A 436 -11.49 -35.09 40.34
C MET A 436 -12.68 -34.33 40.89
N PHE A 437 -12.52 -33.72 42.06
CA PHE A 437 -13.53 -32.93 42.74
C PHE A 437 -13.15 -31.45 42.67
N VAL A 438 -14.10 -30.60 42.27
CA VAL A 438 -13.87 -29.17 42.08
C VAL A 438 -14.62 -28.39 43.16
N PRO A 439 -13.91 -27.74 44.11
CA PRO A 439 -14.51 -26.90 45.13
C PRO A 439 -15.31 -25.72 44.57
N HIS A 440 -16.34 -25.29 45.29
CA HIS A 440 -17.10 -24.06 44.97
C HIS A 440 -16.20 -22.83 44.90
N GLU A 441 -15.21 -22.72 45.77
CA GLU A 441 -14.29 -21.59 45.83
C GLU A 441 -13.52 -21.39 44.51
N ILE A 442 -13.00 -22.47 43.92
CA ILE A 442 -12.26 -22.42 42.66
C ILE A 442 -13.14 -21.89 41.54
N LEU A 443 -14.36 -22.40 41.41
CA LEU A 443 -15.27 -21.93 40.36
C LEU A 443 -15.76 -20.50 40.60
N ARG A 444 -16.10 -20.12 41.85
CA ARG A 444 -16.46 -18.73 42.18
C ARG A 444 -15.37 -17.76 41.75
N ASN A 445 -14.12 -18.05 42.11
CA ASN A 445 -12.98 -17.24 41.72
C ASN A 445 -12.84 -17.13 40.19
N LEU A 446 -13.04 -18.22 39.44
CA LEU A 446 -13.01 -18.20 37.98
C LEU A 446 -14.13 -17.33 37.37
N PHE A 447 -15.37 -17.45 37.85
CA PHE A 447 -16.50 -16.63 37.41
C PHE A 447 -16.30 -15.15 37.74
N ASP A 448 -15.88 -14.85 38.97
CA ASP A 448 -15.58 -13.49 39.44
C ASP A 448 -14.47 -12.85 38.61
N SER A 449 -13.47 -13.64 38.20
CA SER A 449 -12.36 -13.16 37.38
C SER A 449 -12.81 -12.61 36.01
N PHE A 450 -13.94 -13.09 35.48
CA PHE A 450 -14.57 -12.58 34.26
C PHE A 450 -15.70 -11.58 34.51
N GLY A 451 -15.94 -11.20 35.77
CA GLY A 451 -17.06 -10.35 36.16
C GLY A 451 -18.43 -11.00 35.89
N ARG A 452 -18.52 -12.33 35.99
CA ARG A 452 -19.75 -13.10 35.76
C ARG A 452 -20.34 -13.60 37.08
N GLU A 453 -21.66 -13.64 37.16
CA GLU A 453 -22.35 -14.18 38.32
C GLU A 453 -22.16 -15.70 38.41
N TYR A 454 -21.93 -16.20 39.63
CA TYR A 454 -21.82 -17.63 39.89
C TYR A 454 -23.19 -18.32 39.73
N PRO A 455 -23.33 -19.30 38.81
CA PRO A 455 -24.61 -19.93 38.52
C PRO A 455 -25.20 -20.66 39.74
N ALA A 456 -26.49 -20.42 40.03
CA ALA A 456 -27.18 -21.06 41.15
C ALA A 456 -27.17 -22.60 41.08
N ALA A 457 -27.20 -23.17 39.87
CA ALA A 457 -27.13 -24.61 39.65
C ALA A 457 -25.80 -25.22 40.14
N LEU A 458 -24.71 -24.47 40.08
CA LEU A 458 -23.39 -24.87 40.60
C LEU A 458 -23.25 -24.56 42.09
N GLY A 459 -24.22 -23.91 42.73
CA GLY A 459 -24.21 -23.61 44.17
C GLY A 459 -24.83 -24.70 45.04
N ALA A 460 -25.42 -25.73 44.43
CA ALA A 460 -25.97 -26.87 45.16
C ALA A 460 -24.85 -27.86 45.55
N PRO A 461 -24.98 -28.56 46.69
CA PRO A 461 -24.05 -29.63 47.08
C PRO A 461 -23.93 -30.75 46.04
N LEU A 462 -22.76 -31.38 45.99
CA LEU A 462 -22.49 -32.47 45.06
C LEU A 462 -23.42 -33.67 45.30
N ASN A 463 -24.14 -34.10 44.26
CA ASN A 463 -24.93 -35.33 44.32
C ASN A 463 -24.04 -36.56 44.08
N LEU A 464 -23.55 -37.16 45.17
CA LEU A 464 -22.64 -38.31 45.14
C LEU A 464 -23.17 -39.51 44.33
N THR A 465 -24.47 -39.77 44.36
CA THR A 465 -25.09 -40.88 43.62
C THR A 465 -25.02 -40.70 42.10
N ARG A 466 -24.92 -39.45 41.62
CA ARG A 466 -24.70 -39.14 40.20
C ARG A 466 -23.23 -38.96 39.85
N ALA A 467 -22.46 -38.44 40.80
CA ALA A 467 -21.04 -38.12 40.65
C ALA A 467 -20.14 -39.35 40.63
N MET A 468 -20.49 -40.40 41.38
CA MET A 468 -19.65 -41.57 41.59
C MET A 468 -20.37 -42.88 41.22
N GLN A 469 -19.60 -43.89 40.82
CA GLN A 469 -20.12 -45.23 40.63
C GLN A 469 -20.58 -45.84 41.96
N PRO A 470 -21.61 -46.72 41.98
CA PRO A 470 -22.23 -47.22 43.22
C PRO A 470 -21.30 -47.91 44.22
N ASN A 471 -20.15 -48.43 43.78
CA ASN A 471 -19.18 -49.15 44.62
C ASN A 471 -17.98 -48.29 45.03
N ASP A 472 -17.92 -47.04 44.60
CA ASP A 472 -16.82 -46.14 44.93
C ASP A 472 -17.15 -45.28 46.16
N THR A 473 -16.13 -44.97 46.95
CA THR A 473 -16.26 -44.21 48.19
C THR A 473 -15.73 -42.81 48.03
N PHE A 474 -16.54 -41.82 48.41
CA PHE A 474 -16.11 -40.42 48.47
C PHE A 474 -14.97 -40.24 49.50
N PRO A 475 -13.91 -39.46 49.20
CA PRO A 475 -12.80 -39.26 50.13
C PRO A 475 -13.27 -38.67 51.47
N ALA A 476 -12.90 -39.32 52.58
CA ALA A 476 -13.30 -38.87 53.92
C ALA A 476 -12.66 -37.53 54.34
N THR A 477 -11.63 -37.08 53.62
CA THR A 477 -10.95 -35.79 53.82
C THR A 477 -11.69 -34.62 53.18
N LEU A 478 -12.66 -34.89 52.29
CA LEU A 478 -13.47 -33.86 51.63
C LEU A 478 -14.86 -33.78 52.24
N ASN A 479 -15.47 -32.60 52.13
CA ASN A 479 -16.87 -32.38 52.45
C ASN A 479 -17.66 -32.19 51.15
N ALA A 480 -18.71 -32.98 50.94
CA ALA A 480 -19.52 -32.92 49.72
C ALA A 480 -20.26 -31.59 49.53
N ASP A 481 -20.53 -30.86 50.64
CA ASP A 481 -21.17 -29.54 50.61
C ASP A 481 -20.25 -28.43 50.08
N ASP A 482 -18.92 -28.66 50.10
CA ASP A 482 -17.92 -27.70 49.62
C ASP A 482 -17.53 -27.94 48.15
N ILE A 483 -18.01 -29.03 47.54
CA ILE A 483 -17.70 -29.44 46.17
C ILE A 483 -18.84 -29.07 45.22
N ALA A 484 -18.51 -28.32 44.18
CA ALA A 484 -19.45 -27.90 43.16
C ALA A 484 -19.72 -28.97 42.10
N MET A 485 -18.68 -29.66 41.66
CA MET A 485 -18.77 -30.66 40.60
C MET A 485 -17.67 -31.72 40.72
N SER A 486 -17.88 -32.83 40.03
CA SER A 486 -16.89 -33.90 39.89
C SER A 486 -16.68 -34.26 38.43
N ALA A 487 -15.43 -34.49 38.03
CA ALA A 487 -15.07 -35.07 36.75
C ALA A 487 -14.60 -36.52 36.95
N VAL A 488 -15.01 -37.41 36.05
CA VAL A 488 -14.74 -38.85 36.12
C VAL A 488 -13.91 -39.25 34.92
N PHE A 489 -12.79 -39.93 35.17
CA PHE A 489 -11.84 -40.33 34.14
C PHE A 489 -11.57 -41.82 34.18
N TYR A 490 -11.57 -42.45 33.00
CA TYR A 490 -11.17 -43.84 32.84
C TYR A 490 -9.66 -44.00 33.02
N ASP A 491 -9.24 -45.02 33.76
CA ASP A 491 -7.84 -45.40 33.87
C ASP A 491 -7.42 -46.31 32.70
N ASN A 492 -7.33 -45.71 31.51
CA ASN A 492 -6.96 -46.37 30.26
C ASN A 492 -5.49 -46.12 29.86
N GLY A 493 -4.69 -45.57 30.79
CA GLY A 493 -3.26 -45.38 30.61
C GLY A 493 -2.86 -44.24 29.68
N VAL A 494 -3.77 -43.32 29.35
CA VAL A 494 -3.48 -42.12 28.57
C VAL A 494 -2.87 -41.03 29.46
N ALA A 495 -2.02 -40.20 28.86
CA ALA A 495 -1.26 -39.19 29.59
C ALA A 495 -2.09 -37.98 30.07
N HIS A 496 -3.18 -37.68 29.36
CA HIS A 496 -4.12 -36.62 29.74
C HIS A 496 -5.55 -36.94 29.33
N SER A 497 -6.51 -36.33 30.02
CA SER A 497 -7.94 -36.53 29.77
C SER A 497 -8.74 -35.27 30.08
N PHE A 498 -9.83 -35.10 29.34
CA PHE A 498 -10.71 -33.94 29.38
C PHE A 498 -12.11 -34.35 29.83
N PHE A 499 -12.78 -33.46 30.55
CA PHE A 499 -14.16 -33.59 30.93
C PHE A 499 -14.82 -32.22 30.85
N SER A 500 -15.69 -32.07 29.84
CA SER A 500 -16.39 -30.84 29.54
C SER A 500 -17.77 -30.85 30.20
N SER A 501 -18.07 -29.81 30.97
CA SER A 501 -19.37 -29.60 31.60
C SER A 501 -19.97 -28.27 31.15
N PRO A 502 -20.99 -28.29 30.28
CA PRO A 502 -21.62 -27.05 29.85
C PRO A 502 -22.45 -26.43 30.98
N VAL A 503 -22.26 -25.13 31.20
CA VAL A 503 -23.04 -24.31 32.14
C VAL A 503 -24.20 -23.62 31.41
N SER A 504 -23.93 -23.10 30.21
CA SER A 504 -24.91 -22.53 29.29
C SER A 504 -24.63 -23.01 27.88
N MET A 505 -25.68 -23.51 27.22
CA MET A 505 -25.64 -23.95 25.82
C MET A 505 -26.12 -22.87 24.85
N GLY A 506 -26.17 -21.62 25.30
CA GLY A 506 -26.50 -20.46 24.47
C GLY A 506 -27.98 -20.26 24.18
N ASP A 507 -28.85 -20.82 25.01
CA ASP A 507 -30.32 -20.64 24.93
C ASP A 507 -30.74 -19.16 25.02
N ASP A 508 -29.93 -18.32 25.67
CA ASP A 508 -30.13 -16.87 25.81
C ASP A 508 -29.63 -16.05 24.61
N GLY A 509 -29.02 -16.71 23.62
CA GLY A 509 -28.47 -16.06 22.42
C GLY A 509 -27.13 -15.35 22.64
N ALA A 510 -26.58 -15.33 23.86
CA ALA A 510 -25.40 -14.55 24.23
C ALA A 510 -24.06 -15.30 24.05
N GLY A 511 -24.11 -16.57 23.61
CA GLY A 511 -22.95 -17.44 23.44
C GLY A 511 -22.95 -18.62 24.41
N PHE A 512 -21.79 -19.25 24.60
CA PHE A 512 -21.68 -20.51 25.35
C PHE A 512 -20.77 -20.36 26.57
N VAL A 513 -21.10 -21.09 27.63
CA VAL A 513 -20.29 -21.15 28.85
C VAL A 513 -20.04 -22.61 29.18
N SER A 514 -18.78 -23.02 29.26
CA SER A 514 -18.42 -24.37 29.65
C SER A 514 -17.28 -24.39 30.65
N ILE A 515 -17.31 -25.41 31.50
CA ILE A 515 -16.23 -25.72 32.44
C ILE A 515 -15.49 -26.92 31.88
N GLU A 516 -14.18 -26.76 31.69
CA GLU A 516 -13.30 -27.82 31.19
C GLU A 516 -12.42 -28.31 32.33
N SER A 517 -12.43 -29.61 32.59
CA SER A 517 -11.58 -30.24 33.61
C SER A 517 -10.49 -31.08 32.93
N LEU A 518 -9.23 -30.72 33.18
CA LEU A 518 -8.06 -31.45 32.73
C LEU A 518 -7.51 -32.32 33.86
N LEU A 519 -7.29 -33.60 33.55
CA LEU A 519 -6.49 -34.50 34.38
C LEU A 519 -5.24 -34.92 33.60
N VAL A 520 -4.07 -34.68 34.17
CA VAL A 520 -2.76 -35.16 33.69
C VAL A 520 -2.34 -36.36 34.52
N ARG A 521 -1.85 -37.41 33.87
CA ARG A 521 -1.35 -38.65 34.49
C ARG A 521 -0.07 -39.07 33.78
N LEU A 522 1.06 -38.95 34.47
CA LEU A 522 2.37 -39.19 33.87
C LEU A 522 3.19 -40.14 34.73
N ASN A 523 3.86 -41.08 34.07
CA ASN A 523 4.78 -41.99 34.73
C ASN A 523 6.07 -41.25 35.07
N THR A 524 6.43 -41.24 36.36
CA THR A 524 7.58 -40.50 36.90
C THR A 524 8.93 -40.93 36.31
N THR A 525 9.01 -42.13 35.71
CA THR A 525 10.21 -42.58 34.97
C THR A 525 10.48 -41.72 33.74
N TYR A 526 9.43 -41.25 33.06
CA TYR A 526 9.57 -40.42 31.85
C TYR A 526 9.58 -38.93 32.14
N THR A 527 9.25 -38.54 33.37
CA THR A 527 9.22 -37.15 33.83
C THR A 527 10.06 -37.00 35.11
N PRO A 528 11.38 -37.23 35.04
CA PRO A 528 12.24 -37.27 36.22
C PRO A 528 12.35 -35.92 36.96
N GLN A 529 12.02 -34.82 36.27
CA GLN A 529 11.98 -33.46 36.84
C GLN A 529 10.54 -33.01 37.15
N GLY A 530 9.56 -33.90 36.98
CA GLY A 530 8.14 -33.63 37.17
C GLY A 530 7.77 -33.51 38.64
N THR A 531 7.03 -32.46 38.98
CA THR A 531 6.42 -32.23 40.30
C THR A 531 4.91 -32.35 40.12
N PHE A 532 4.31 -33.26 40.87
CA PHE A 532 2.89 -33.61 40.74
C PHE A 532 2.14 -33.31 42.03
N LEU A 533 0.87 -32.93 41.91
CA LEU A 533 -0.02 -32.69 43.04
C LEU A 533 -0.20 -33.95 43.90
N THR A 534 -0.42 -35.12 43.28
CA THR A 534 -0.58 -36.38 43.99
C THR A 534 -0.12 -37.57 43.15
N HIS A 535 0.03 -38.74 43.78
CA HIS A 535 0.24 -40.01 43.11
C HIS A 535 -0.41 -41.15 43.91
N PRO A 536 -0.74 -42.29 43.29
CA PRO A 536 -1.19 -43.47 44.03
C PRO A 536 -0.15 -43.91 45.07
N GLU A 537 -0.62 -44.43 46.21
CA GLU A 537 0.28 -44.98 47.25
C GLU A 537 1.04 -46.22 46.75
N GLN A 538 0.38 -47.03 45.92
CA GLN A 538 0.96 -48.23 45.34
C GLN A 538 1.79 -47.86 44.09
N GLY A 539 3.11 -47.96 44.22
CA GLY A 539 4.02 -47.85 43.07
C GLY A 539 3.89 -49.04 42.12
N MET A 540 4.29 -48.84 40.88
CA MET A 540 4.38 -49.87 39.85
C MET A 540 5.82 -49.99 39.36
N PRO A 541 6.30 -51.19 38.95
CA PRO A 541 7.63 -51.30 38.35
C PRO A 541 7.63 -50.70 36.93
N ASP A 542 8.72 -50.01 36.59
CA ASP A 542 9.00 -49.54 35.22
C ASP A 542 9.53 -50.69 34.34
N VAL A 543 9.89 -50.37 33.09
CA VAL A 543 10.40 -51.34 32.10
C VAL A 543 11.68 -52.05 32.58
N ASN A 544 12.45 -51.42 33.48
CA ASN A 544 13.68 -51.94 34.07
C ASN A 544 13.46 -52.60 35.45
N GLY A 545 12.21 -52.66 35.94
CA GLY A 545 11.86 -53.17 37.26
C GLY A 545 12.07 -52.18 38.41
N THR A 546 12.41 -50.92 38.11
CA THR A 546 12.55 -49.84 39.10
C THR A 546 11.17 -49.37 39.53
N GLN A 547 10.95 -49.17 40.83
CA GLN A 547 9.68 -48.64 41.30
C GLN A 547 9.46 -47.21 40.75
N THR A 548 8.31 -47.00 40.13
CA THR A 548 7.83 -45.72 39.61
C THR A 548 6.39 -45.48 40.04
N PHE A 549 5.91 -44.25 39.86
CA PHE A 549 4.57 -43.82 40.21
C PHE A 549 3.90 -43.12 39.03
N VAL A 550 2.57 -43.06 39.07
CA VAL A 550 1.79 -42.22 38.15
C VAL A 550 1.52 -40.91 38.88
N GLY A 551 2.30 -39.89 38.56
CA GLY A 551 2.08 -38.53 39.02
C GLY A 551 0.82 -37.95 38.39
N MET A 552 0.02 -37.25 39.18
CA MET A 552 -1.24 -36.64 38.76
C MET A 552 -1.26 -35.15 39.05
N ASP A 553 -1.66 -34.38 38.05
CA ASP A 553 -1.93 -32.95 38.13
C ASP A 553 -3.32 -32.69 37.55
N SER A 554 -3.99 -31.63 38.01
CA SER A 554 -5.29 -31.25 37.45
C SER A 554 -5.47 -29.74 37.37
N ALA A 555 -6.30 -29.32 36.42
CA ALA A 555 -6.71 -27.93 36.27
C ALA A 555 -8.18 -27.85 35.84
N VAL A 556 -8.83 -26.75 36.23
CA VAL A 556 -10.19 -26.43 35.82
C VAL A 556 -10.18 -25.10 35.09
N CYS A 557 -10.83 -25.03 33.94
CA CYS A 557 -10.96 -23.83 33.14
C CYS A 557 -12.42 -23.42 33.00
N LEU A 558 -12.64 -22.12 32.92
CA LEU A 558 -13.91 -21.53 32.50
C LEU A 558 -13.73 -20.95 31.09
N GLU A 559 -14.49 -21.48 30.14
CA GLU A 559 -14.50 -21.06 28.73
C GLU A 559 -15.75 -20.23 28.45
N LEU A 560 -15.56 -18.99 27.97
CA LEU A 560 -16.61 -18.07 27.56
C LEU A 560 -16.53 -17.82 26.06
N TYR A 561 -17.50 -18.34 25.32
CA TYR A 561 -17.66 -18.09 23.89
C TYR A 561 -18.65 -16.93 23.71
N GLU A 562 -18.17 -15.78 23.27
CA GLU A 562 -18.95 -14.54 23.22
C GLU A 562 -18.84 -13.87 21.84
N PRO A 563 -19.81 -13.04 21.43
CA PRO A 563 -19.75 -12.35 20.15
C PRO A 563 -18.92 -11.06 20.24
N TYR A 564 -18.10 -10.82 19.20
CA TYR A 564 -17.30 -9.61 19.02
C TYR A 564 -17.42 -9.09 17.60
N VAL A 565 -17.37 -7.78 17.41
CA VAL A 565 -17.25 -7.16 16.09
C VAL A 565 -15.78 -6.95 15.79
N LEU A 566 -15.28 -7.59 14.72
CA LEU A 566 -13.87 -7.53 14.32
C LEU A 566 -13.70 -6.77 13.01
N GLU A 567 -12.53 -6.18 12.82
CA GLU A 567 -12.06 -5.74 11.52
C GLU A 567 -11.15 -6.79 10.88
N THR A 568 -11.42 -7.11 9.63
CA THR A 568 -10.63 -8.04 8.81
C THR A 568 -10.19 -7.30 7.55
N TYR A 569 -8.88 -7.24 7.30
CA TYR A 569 -8.36 -6.66 6.07
C TYR A 569 -8.26 -7.73 4.98
N ASN A 570 -8.95 -7.51 3.87
CA ASN A 570 -8.81 -8.35 2.69
C ASN A 570 -7.63 -7.87 1.85
N SER A 571 -6.45 -8.45 2.12
CA SER A 571 -5.19 -8.04 1.48
C SER A 571 -5.15 -8.36 -0.01
N THR A 572 -4.41 -7.53 -0.77
CA THR A 572 -4.11 -7.78 -2.20
C THR A 572 -2.98 -8.79 -2.41
N THR A 573 -2.23 -9.13 -1.36
CA THR A 573 -0.99 -9.92 -1.43
C THR A 573 -1.00 -11.17 -0.55
N GLY A 574 -2.09 -11.43 0.19
CA GLY A 574 -2.17 -12.55 1.13
C GLY A 574 -3.60 -12.92 1.51
N ILE A 575 -3.74 -13.87 2.43
CA ILE A 575 -5.02 -14.27 3.02
C ILE A 575 -5.63 -13.11 3.83
N PRO A 576 -6.97 -13.07 4.00
CA PRO A 576 -7.59 -12.10 4.89
C PRO A 576 -7.02 -12.22 6.30
N ALA A 577 -6.78 -11.09 6.95
CA ALA A 577 -6.18 -11.04 8.27
C ALA A 577 -7.00 -10.15 9.21
N THR A 578 -7.25 -10.64 10.42
CA THR A 578 -7.95 -9.89 11.45
C THR A 578 -7.02 -8.80 12.00
N THR A 579 -7.46 -7.54 11.99
CA THR A 579 -6.62 -6.40 12.38
C THR A 579 -6.86 -5.93 13.82
N ARG A 580 -8.13 -5.93 14.27
CA ARG A 580 -8.49 -5.50 15.64
C ARG A 580 -9.91 -5.90 16.03
N ILE A 581 -10.18 -5.83 17.34
CA ILE A 581 -11.53 -5.83 17.92
C ILE A 581 -12.08 -4.39 17.86
N VAL A 582 -13.31 -4.24 17.39
CA VAL A 582 -14.04 -2.96 17.36
C VAL A 582 -14.88 -2.79 18.61
N SER A 583 -15.64 -3.83 18.97
CA SER A 583 -16.51 -3.84 20.13
C SER A 583 -16.91 -5.26 20.52
N LYS A 584 -17.25 -5.46 21.80
CA LYS A 584 -17.86 -6.69 22.32
C LYS A 584 -19.39 -6.61 22.21
N THR A 585 -19.94 -7.04 21.08
CA THR A 585 -21.38 -7.03 20.78
C THR A 585 -21.69 -8.03 19.66
N ASN A 586 -22.97 -8.38 19.51
CA ASN A 586 -23.45 -9.31 18.50
C ASN A 586 -23.79 -8.65 17.14
N THR A 587 -23.84 -7.31 17.08
CA THR A 587 -24.25 -6.54 15.90
C THR A 587 -23.26 -5.43 15.56
N ILE A 588 -23.15 -5.06 14.29
CA ILE A 588 -22.24 -4.00 13.88
C ILE A 588 -22.75 -2.64 14.38
N VAL A 589 -21.95 -2.01 15.23
CA VAL A 589 -22.16 -0.64 15.73
C VAL A 589 -21.19 0.34 15.07
N ASP A 590 -21.61 1.60 15.02
CA ASP A 590 -20.77 2.70 14.52
C ASP A 590 -19.58 2.90 15.44
N ALA A 591 -18.37 3.00 14.89
CA ALA A 591 -17.17 3.14 15.70
C ALA A 591 -17.08 4.53 16.33
N ASN A 592 -16.83 4.56 17.65
CA ASN A 592 -16.48 5.78 18.40
C ASN A 592 -17.52 6.92 18.31
N GLY A 593 -18.80 6.59 18.13
CA GLY A 593 -19.89 7.58 18.07
C GLY A 593 -19.83 8.53 16.86
N LYS A 594 -19.01 8.21 15.85
CA LYS A 594 -19.01 8.93 14.57
C LYS A 594 -20.05 8.30 13.66
N GLU A 595 -20.92 9.12 13.09
CA GLU A 595 -21.91 8.66 12.13
C GLU A 595 -21.22 8.14 10.87
N GLU A 596 -21.34 6.82 10.64
CA GLU A 596 -20.78 6.17 9.46
C GLU A 596 -21.81 6.21 8.32
N ARG A 597 -21.35 6.49 7.09
CA ARG A 597 -22.25 6.68 5.96
C ARG A 597 -22.29 5.45 5.05
N ASN A 598 -23.48 4.85 4.92
CA ASN A 598 -23.73 3.84 3.89
C ASN A 598 -23.84 4.51 2.50
N LEU A 599 -22.96 4.13 1.58
CA LEU A 599 -22.92 4.63 0.20
C LEU A 599 -23.94 3.94 -0.72
N ARG A 600 -24.52 2.80 -0.28
CA ARG A 600 -25.48 2.00 -1.05
C ARG A 600 -26.77 1.81 -0.26
N ARG A 601 -27.77 1.20 -0.90
CA ARG A 601 -28.97 0.75 -0.18
C ARG A 601 -28.56 -0.36 0.80
N PRO A 602 -29.14 -0.41 2.01
CA PRO A 602 -28.95 -1.53 2.92
C PRO A 602 -29.27 -2.86 2.23
N LEU A 603 -28.45 -3.87 2.49
CA LEU A 603 -28.62 -5.20 1.93
C LEU A 603 -29.79 -5.88 2.67
N THR A 604 -30.77 -6.36 1.91
CA THR A 604 -31.94 -7.06 2.44
C THR A 604 -32.05 -8.43 1.80
N GLY A 605 -32.13 -9.48 2.62
CA GLY A 605 -32.32 -10.86 2.18
C GLY A 605 -32.94 -11.69 3.30
N GLU A 606 -33.78 -12.66 2.95
CA GLU A 606 -34.52 -13.50 3.91
C GLU A 606 -33.58 -14.36 4.76
N ASN A 607 -32.45 -14.80 4.20
CA ASN A 607 -31.44 -15.65 4.85
C ASN A 607 -30.22 -14.88 5.36
N LEU A 608 -30.28 -13.54 5.39
CA LEU A 608 -29.14 -12.69 5.73
C LEU A 608 -29.25 -12.22 7.19
N LYS A 609 -28.38 -12.72 8.05
CA LYS A 609 -28.36 -12.34 9.47
C LYS A 609 -27.53 -11.08 9.70
N ARG A 610 -27.95 -10.23 10.64
CA ARG A 610 -27.23 -9.01 11.05
C ARG A 610 -26.59 -9.14 12.42
N GLU A 611 -27.05 -10.12 13.19
CA GLU A 611 -26.62 -10.39 14.54
C GLU A 611 -26.18 -11.85 14.68
N LEU A 612 -25.18 -12.08 15.52
CA LEU A 612 -24.88 -13.43 16.01
C LEU A 612 -25.87 -13.81 17.11
N ASN A 613 -26.33 -15.06 17.06
CA ASN A 613 -27.28 -15.61 18.02
C ASN A 613 -26.98 -17.09 18.23
N SER A 614 -26.78 -17.51 19.48
CA SER A 614 -26.43 -18.89 19.85
C SER A 614 -27.63 -19.83 20.06
N SER A 615 -28.86 -19.32 20.10
CA SER A 615 -30.05 -20.07 20.55
C SER A 615 -30.35 -21.36 19.75
N SER A 616 -30.00 -21.41 18.47
CA SER A 616 -30.14 -22.61 17.62
C SER A 616 -28.84 -23.37 17.39
N LEU A 617 -27.72 -22.89 17.94
CA LEU A 617 -26.38 -23.37 17.60
C LEU A 617 -25.89 -24.52 18.49
N ARG A 618 -26.69 -24.98 19.45
CA ARG A 618 -26.32 -26.04 20.40
C ARG A 618 -25.71 -27.29 19.73
N PRO A 619 -26.30 -27.89 18.68
CA PRO A 619 -25.71 -29.08 18.05
C PRO A 619 -24.36 -28.80 17.40
N ALA A 620 -24.21 -27.64 16.75
CA ALA A 620 -22.94 -27.23 16.15
C ALA A 620 -21.86 -27.00 17.21
N TYR A 621 -22.20 -26.36 18.32
CA TYR A 621 -21.29 -26.16 19.44
C TYR A 621 -20.83 -27.49 20.06
N ASN A 622 -21.74 -28.43 20.34
CA ASN A 622 -21.37 -29.75 20.88
C ASN A 622 -20.35 -30.47 19.98
N VAL A 623 -20.64 -30.52 18.68
CA VAL A 623 -19.79 -31.19 17.70
C VAL A 623 -18.44 -30.49 17.59
N ALA A 624 -18.42 -29.17 17.53
CA ALA A 624 -17.19 -28.38 17.39
C ALA A 624 -16.33 -28.43 18.66
N HIS A 625 -16.94 -28.32 19.84
CA HIS A 625 -16.27 -28.43 21.15
C HIS A 625 -15.68 -29.83 21.36
N GLY A 626 -16.48 -30.88 21.11
CA GLY A 626 -16.02 -32.26 21.14
C GLY A 626 -14.91 -32.52 20.12
N ASN A 627 -14.98 -31.91 18.93
CA ASN A 627 -13.90 -31.94 17.95
C ASN A 627 -12.61 -31.34 18.50
N SER A 628 -12.65 -30.16 19.12
CA SER A 628 -11.48 -29.56 19.74
C SER A 628 -10.84 -30.44 20.81
N ALA A 629 -11.65 -30.96 21.74
CA ALA A 629 -11.17 -31.91 22.76
C ALA A 629 -10.55 -33.17 22.12
N ASN A 630 -11.20 -33.77 21.13
CA ASN A 630 -10.70 -34.95 20.44
C ASN A 630 -9.40 -34.70 19.67
N GLN A 631 -9.21 -33.51 19.11
CA GLN A 631 -7.94 -33.16 18.44
C GLN A 631 -6.77 -33.15 19.43
N ILE A 632 -6.96 -32.59 20.64
CA ILE A 632 -5.94 -32.60 21.68
C ILE A 632 -5.74 -34.03 22.24
N LEU A 633 -6.81 -34.81 22.37
CA LEU A 633 -6.75 -36.20 22.85
C LEU A 633 -6.05 -37.17 21.88
N LYS A 634 -5.87 -36.82 20.61
CA LYS A 634 -5.14 -37.66 19.66
C LYS A 634 -3.63 -37.68 19.92
N ASP A 635 -3.08 -36.65 20.54
CA ASP A 635 -1.68 -36.59 20.97
C ASP A 635 -1.50 -37.06 22.43
N ASN A 636 -2.07 -38.21 22.78
CA ASN A 636 -2.14 -38.69 24.17
C ASN A 636 -1.15 -39.82 24.53
N GLY A 637 -0.12 -40.04 23.70
CA GLY A 637 1.02 -40.91 24.02
C GLY A 637 0.69 -42.40 24.18
N ARG A 638 -0.16 -42.97 23.32
CA ARG A 638 -0.73 -44.33 23.48
C ARG A 638 0.23 -45.51 23.35
N ASP A 639 1.45 -45.31 22.86
CA ASP A 639 2.38 -46.42 22.62
C ASP A 639 2.88 -47.07 23.92
N ALA A 640 2.77 -46.37 25.06
CA ALA A 640 2.98 -46.91 26.39
C ALA A 640 2.16 -46.13 27.43
N TYR A 641 1.95 -46.71 28.60
CA TYR A 641 1.10 -46.11 29.63
C TYR A 641 1.72 -44.86 30.28
N TYR A 642 0.94 -43.78 30.28
CA TYR A 642 1.23 -42.49 30.94
C TYR A 642 2.54 -41.82 30.46
N VAL A 643 2.84 -41.90 29.17
CA VAL A 643 4.03 -41.26 28.58
C VAL A 643 3.73 -39.79 28.21
N PRO A 644 4.62 -38.84 28.52
CA PRO A 644 4.43 -37.44 28.11
C PRO A 644 4.37 -37.29 26.59
N SER A 645 3.49 -36.39 26.14
CA SER A 645 3.39 -35.97 24.73
C SER A 645 3.88 -34.53 24.54
N PRO A 646 4.22 -34.12 23.31
CA PRO A 646 4.54 -32.72 23.01
C PRO A 646 3.45 -31.76 23.47
N THR A 647 2.17 -32.13 23.33
CA THR A 647 1.04 -31.36 23.86
C THR A 647 1.16 -31.14 25.37
N LEU A 648 1.43 -32.17 26.17
CA LEU A 648 1.56 -32.02 27.61
C LEU A 648 2.77 -31.19 28.04
N VAL A 649 3.90 -31.33 27.34
CA VAL A 649 5.09 -30.50 27.61
C VAL A 649 4.76 -29.02 27.37
N SER A 650 3.91 -28.71 26.37
CA SER A 650 3.45 -27.35 26.09
C SER A 650 2.57 -26.75 27.19
N PHE A 651 2.00 -27.55 28.09
CA PHE A 651 1.25 -27.08 29.26
C PHE A 651 2.15 -26.70 30.45
N THR A 652 3.47 -26.75 30.25
CA THR A 652 4.49 -26.49 31.25
C THR A 652 5.56 -25.54 30.69
N GLY A 653 6.47 -25.07 31.55
CA GLY A 653 7.62 -24.26 31.11
C GLY A 653 8.83 -25.04 30.61
N GLY A 654 8.74 -26.37 30.50
CA GLY A 654 9.87 -27.21 30.10
C GLY A 654 9.93 -27.54 28.61
N THR A 655 10.97 -28.27 28.19
CA THR A 655 11.24 -28.56 26.77
C THR A 655 11.73 -29.98 26.54
N GLY A 656 11.41 -30.54 25.38
CA GLY A 656 11.81 -31.88 24.96
C GLY A 656 10.95 -33.01 25.54
N PRO A 657 11.21 -34.27 25.17
CA PRO A 657 10.33 -35.40 25.47
C PRO A 657 10.15 -35.72 26.96
N GLN A 658 11.15 -35.40 27.79
CA GLN A 658 11.11 -35.58 29.25
C GLN A 658 10.91 -34.24 29.99
N GLY A 659 10.55 -33.19 29.25
CA GLY A 659 10.53 -31.81 29.74
C GLY A 659 9.30 -31.43 30.55
N TYR A 660 8.44 -32.37 30.95
CA TYR A 660 7.31 -32.02 31.79
C TYR A 660 7.79 -31.70 33.21
N LEU A 661 7.51 -30.47 33.67
CA LEU A 661 7.91 -29.98 34.99
C LEU A 661 6.73 -29.96 35.97
N GLU A 662 5.73 -29.15 35.69
CA GLU A 662 4.53 -28.99 36.52
C GLU A 662 3.43 -28.40 35.63
N LEU A 663 2.18 -28.83 35.81
CA LEU A 663 1.06 -28.24 35.08
C LEU A 663 0.95 -26.74 35.39
N SER A 664 0.99 -25.90 34.35
CA SER A 664 0.72 -24.46 34.48
C SER A 664 -0.68 -24.14 33.95
N ALA A 665 -1.49 -23.48 34.78
CA ALA A 665 -2.81 -23.04 34.40
C ALA A 665 -2.75 -22.04 33.23
N ASP A 666 -1.76 -21.15 33.21
CA ASP A 666 -1.61 -20.13 32.17
C ASP A 666 -1.26 -20.76 30.82
N PHE A 667 -0.25 -21.64 30.79
CA PHE A 667 0.15 -22.32 29.54
C PHE A 667 -0.97 -23.22 29.02
N PHE A 668 -1.66 -23.93 29.91
CA PHE A 668 -2.82 -24.73 29.51
C PHE A 668 -3.96 -23.85 28.98
N SER A 669 -4.28 -22.73 29.63
CA SER A 669 -5.31 -21.80 29.15
C SER A 669 -5.02 -21.28 27.76
N GLN A 670 -3.76 -20.94 27.48
CA GLN A 670 -3.32 -20.46 26.18
C GLN A 670 -3.40 -21.57 25.12
N ALA A 671 -2.88 -22.76 25.41
CA ALA A 671 -2.91 -23.88 24.49
C ALA A 671 -4.35 -24.30 24.16
N ARG A 672 -5.23 -24.31 25.17
CA ARG A 672 -6.65 -24.60 24.99
C ARG A 672 -7.37 -23.51 24.20
N GLY A 673 -7.13 -22.23 24.50
CA GLY A 673 -7.70 -21.11 23.74
C GLY A 673 -7.30 -21.13 22.25
N PHE A 674 -6.05 -21.50 21.93
CA PHE A 674 -5.62 -21.73 20.56
C PHE A 674 -6.33 -22.92 19.91
N ALA A 675 -6.41 -24.04 20.62
CA ALA A 675 -7.10 -25.23 20.12
C ALA A 675 -8.57 -24.94 19.81
N ASP A 676 -9.28 -24.22 20.69
CA ASP A 676 -10.68 -23.89 20.48
C ASP A 676 -10.88 -22.83 19.41
N ALA A 677 -9.98 -21.87 19.28
CA ALA A 677 -10.01 -20.94 18.15
C ALA A 677 -9.88 -21.67 16.80
N SER A 678 -8.99 -22.65 16.69
CA SER A 678 -8.80 -23.41 15.46
C SER A 678 -9.87 -24.49 15.24
N ASN A 679 -10.41 -25.11 16.29
CA ASN A 679 -11.22 -26.33 16.17
C ASN A 679 -12.67 -26.19 16.66
N VAL A 680 -13.02 -25.11 17.36
CA VAL A 680 -14.40 -24.74 17.71
C VAL A 680 -14.87 -23.58 16.84
N LEU A 681 -14.24 -22.40 16.99
CA LEU A 681 -14.71 -21.15 16.36
C LEU A 681 -14.74 -21.22 14.83
N THR A 682 -13.78 -21.93 14.25
CA THR A 682 -13.71 -22.21 12.81
C THR A 682 -14.96 -22.91 12.28
N TYR A 683 -15.57 -23.79 13.07
CA TYR A 683 -16.76 -24.56 12.70
C TYR A 683 -18.07 -23.87 13.10
N LEU A 684 -18.01 -22.70 13.75
CA LEU A 684 -19.18 -21.85 13.98
C LEU A 684 -19.46 -20.88 12.81
N ALA A 685 -18.71 -20.99 11.72
CA ALA A 685 -18.95 -20.27 10.48
C ALA A 685 -18.99 -21.24 9.30
N GLY A 686 -20.15 -21.34 8.65
CA GLY A 686 -20.45 -22.29 7.59
C GLY A 686 -20.95 -21.59 6.33
N SER A 687 -22.10 -22.00 5.82
CA SER A 687 -22.74 -21.45 4.62
C SER A 687 -23.75 -20.33 4.92
N GLY A 688 -24.06 -20.07 6.20
CA GLY A 688 -24.95 -18.99 6.63
C GLY A 688 -24.35 -17.62 6.35
N GLN A 689 -25.18 -16.71 5.83
CA GLN A 689 -24.76 -15.37 5.43
C GLN A 689 -25.00 -14.35 6.54
N THR A 690 -23.97 -13.53 6.80
CA THR A 690 -24.03 -12.39 7.72
C THR A 690 -23.72 -11.10 6.98
N VAL A 691 -24.33 -10.00 7.40
CA VAL A 691 -23.99 -8.66 6.91
C VAL A 691 -22.62 -8.25 7.44
N ALA A 692 -21.74 -7.82 6.53
CA ALA A 692 -20.53 -7.09 6.85
C ALA A 692 -20.60 -5.66 6.30
N ARG A 693 -19.95 -4.72 7.00
CA ARG A 693 -19.66 -3.38 6.47
C ARG A 693 -18.30 -3.41 5.80
N CYS A 694 -18.26 -3.05 4.52
CA CYS A 694 -17.05 -2.99 3.72
C CYS A 694 -16.59 -1.53 3.57
N TYR A 695 -15.37 -1.24 4.01
CA TYR A 695 -14.73 0.06 3.90
C TYR A 695 -13.62 -0.02 2.86
N PRO A 696 -13.81 0.54 1.65
CA PRO A 696 -12.78 0.53 0.63
C PRO A 696 -11.64 1.47 1.02
N ASP A 697 -10.40 1.05 0.75
CA ASP A 697 -9.23 1.87 1.01
C ASP A 697 -9.24 3.15 0.15
N ASN A 698 -8.79 4.26 0.75
CA ASN A 698 -8.57 5.50 0.02
C ASN A 698 -7.14 5.55 -0.52
N VAL A 699 -6.99 5.64 -1.85
CA VAL A 699 -5.69 5.88 -2.50
C VAL A 699 -5.44 7.38 -2.52
N THR A 700 -4.74 7.87 -1.50
CA THR A 700 -4.29 9.25 -1.39
C THR A 700 -2.87 9.37 -1.91
N THR A 701 -2.38 10.60 -2.07
CA THR A 701 -0.98 10.84 -2.41
C THR A 701 -0.27 11.68 -1.37
N PHE A 702 0.99 11.33 -1.17
CA PHE A 702 1.97 12.10 -0.45
C PHE A 702 2.87 12.80 -1.48
N VAL A 703 2.92 14.12 -1.40
CA VAL A 703 3.70 14.95 -2.33
C VAL A 703 4.85 15.59 -1.56
N LYS A 704 6.07 15.40 -2.04
CA LYS A 704 7.28 15.95 -1.40
C LYS A 704 8.20 16.56 -2.44
N ILE A 705 8.78 17.71 -2.11
CA ILE A 705 9.85 18.31 -2.89
C ILE A 705 11.16 17.64 -2.51
N ALA A 706 11.93 17.17 -3.48
CA ALA A 706 13.33 16.81 -3.27
C ALA A 706 14.13 18.10 -3.02
N THR A 707 14.19 18.54 -1.76
CA THR A 707 14.76 19.84 -1.38
C THR A 707 16.17 20.03 -1.90
N PHE A 708 17.00 18.99 -1.86
CA PHE A 708 18.36 19.05 -2.39
C PHE A 708 18.37 19.36 -3.90
N ASP A 709 17.62 18.59 -4.70
CA ASP A 709 17.53 18.78 -6.15
C ASP A 709 16.92 20.15 -6.50
N ALA A 710 15.91 20.59 -5.74
CA ALA A 710 15.30 21.91 -5.89
C ALA A 710 16.33 23.03 -5.68
N VAL A 711 17.13 22.94 -4.62
CA VAL A 711 18.17 23.92 -4.30
C VAL A 711 19.27 23.91 -5.36
N VAL A 712 19.68 22.74 -5.84
CA VAL A 712 20.68 22.62 -6.92
C VAL A 712 20.17 23.27 -8.20
N VAL A 713 18.94 22.95 -8.64
CA VAL A 713 18.33 23.52 -9.85
C VAL A 713 18.19 25.05 -9.72
N LEU A 714 17.64 25.55 -8.61
CA LEU A 714 17.50 26.99 -8.38
C LEU A 714 18.85 27.69 -8.26
N GLY A 715 19.85 27.05 -7.67
CA GLY A 715 21.22 27.53 -7.59
C GLY A 715 21.84 27.68 -8.98
N ILE A 716 21.71 26.67 -9.84
CA ILE A 716 22.20 26.71 -11.24
C ILE A 716 21.49 27.85 -12.01
N VAL A 717 20.16 27.95 -11.92
CA VAL A 717 19.40 29.01 -12.59
C VAL A 717 19.84 30.39 -12.13
N THR A 718 20.02 30.56 -10.81
CA THR A 718 20.49 31.81 -10.20
C THR A 718 21.88 32.19 -10.72
N VAL A 719 22.83 31.24 -10.73
CA VAL A 719 24.19 31.47 -11.22
C VAL A 719 24.18 31.84 -12.71
N LEU A 720 23.39 31.13 -13.53
CA LEU A 720 23.28 31.43 -14.95
C LEU A 720 22.66 32.81 -15.21
N GLY A 721 21.63 33.20 -14.46
CA GLY A 721 21.01 34.52 -14.56
C GLY A 721 21.96 35.65 -14.14
N VAL A 722 22.69 35.48 -13.03
CA VAL A 722 23.71 36.44 -12.58
C VAL A 722 24.84 36.53 -13.61
N PHE A 723 25.32 35.39 -14.12
CA PHE A 723 26.34 35.37 -15.17
C PHE A 723 25.87 36.10 -16.42
N ALA A 724 24.63 35.85 -16.87
CA ALA A 724 24.06 36.52 -18.03
C ALA A 724 23.89 38.02 -17.84
N GLY A 725 23.56 38.46 -16.63
CA GLY A 725 23.41 39.88 -16.30
C GLY A 725 24.73 40.63 -16.19
N LEU A 726 25.79 40.01 -15.65
CA LEU A 726 27.07 40.67 -15.37
C LEU A 726 28.06 40.62 -16.54
N PHE A 727 28.05 39.54 -17.34
CA PHE A 727 29.06 39.30 -18.36
C PHE A 727 28.59 39.59 -19.79
N VAL A 728 27.75 40.62 -19.98
CA VAL A 728 27.35 41.08 -21.33
C VAL A 728 28.56 41.70 -22.04
N PRO A 729 29.04 41.12 -23.16
CA PRO A 729 30.24 41.60 -23.84
C PRO A 729 30.01 42.95 -24.51
N ARG A 730 30.98 43.86 -24.40
CA ARG A 730 30.98 45.11 -25.18
C ARG A 730 31.15 44.80 -26.67
N LEU A 731 30.60 45.64 -27.54
CA LEU A 731 30.87 45.53 -28.98
C LEU A 731 32.34 45.85 -29.32
N PRO A 732 32.82 45.41 -30.50
CA PRO A 732 34.13 45.82 -31.02
C PRO A 732 34.27 47.35 -31.02
N PHE A 733 35.49 47.88 -30.85
CA PHE A 733 35.76 49.33 -30.74
C PHE A 733 35.09 50.04 -29.55
N SER A 734 34.57 49.30 -28.56
CA SER A 734 33.88 49.86 -27.38
C SER A 734 32.64 50.69 -27.71
N ILE A 735 32.00 50.37 -28.84
CA ILE A 735 30.71 50.95 -29.24
C ILE A 735 29.63 50.47 -28.24
N PRO A 736 28.67 51.32 -27.83
CA PRO A 736 27.56 50.90 -27.00
C PRO A 736 26.69 49.87 -27.74
N ARG A 737 26.29 48.78 -27.06
CA ARG A 737 25.36 47.80 -27.62
C ARG A 737 24.03 48.45 -28.00
N ARG A 738 23.48 47.97 -29.11
CA ARG A 738 22.12 48.27 -29.56
C ARG A 738 21.24 47.05 -29.29
N GLY A 739 20.03 47.29 -28.80
CA GLY A 739 19.03 46.22 -28.68
C GLY A 739 18.43 45.88 -30.04
N PHE A 740 17.60 44.84 -30.10
CA PHE A 740 16.75 44.60 -31.28
C PHE A 740 15.48 45.45 -31.30
N GLU A 741 15.35 46.41 -30.40
CA GLU A 741 14.20 47.31 -30.27
C GLU A 741 14.15 48.34 -31.41
N LEU A 742 12.94 48.77 -31.78
CA LEU A 742 12.69 49.75 -32.85
C LEU A 742 13.49 51.05 -32.67
N TYR A 743 13.63 51.53 -31.43
CA TYR A 743 14.41 52.73 -31.14
C TYR A 743 15.91 52.54 -31.40
N SER A 744 16.43 51.33 -31.15
CA SER A 744 17.83 51.00 -31.47
C SER A 744 18.05 50.95 -32.99
N TRP A 745 17.07 50.48 -33.75
CA TRP A 745 17.07 50.49 -35.21
C TRP A 745 17.00 51.90 -35.79
N LEU A 746 16.08 52.74 -35.31
CA LEU A 746 15.97 54.12 -35.75
C LEU A 746 17.24 54.91 -35.44
N ALA A 747 17.78 54.76 -34.23
CA ALA A 747 19.05 55.37 -33.86
C ALA A 747 20.19 54.93 -34.79
N ALA A 748 20.18 53.67 -35.24
CA ALA A 748 21.19 53.14 -36.14
C ALA A 748 21.17 53.70 -37.56
N PHE A 749 19.97 53.93 -38.10
CA PHE A 749 19.81 54.56 -39.40
C PHE A 749 20.04 56.08 -39.34
N TYR A 750 19.54 56.76 -38.31
CA TYR A 750 19.69 58.22 -38.17
C TYR A 750 21.13 58.68 -37.88
N SER A 751 21.95 57.83 -37.24
CA SER A 751 23.36 58.14 -36.95
C SER A 751 24.31 57.85 -38.12
N ASN A 752 23.81 57.44 -39.29
CA ASN A 752 24.59 56.92 -40.42
C ASN A 752 25.54 55.75 -40.05
N GLU A 753 25.29 55.07 -38.92
CA GLU A 753 26.09 53.93 -38.48
C GLU A 753 25.78 52.67 -39.29
N LEU A 754 24.56 52.55 -39.83
CA LEU A 754 24.20 51.53 -40.82
C LEU A 754 24.10 52.17 -42.20
N VAL A 755 25.10 51.91 -43.05
CA VAL A 755 25.08 52.35 -44.45
C VAL A 755 24.58 51.18 -45.30
N LEU A 756 23.45 51.39 -46.00
CA LEU A 756 23.03 50.45 -47.04
C LEU A 756 24.01 50.57 -48.21
N GLU A 757 24.45 49.42 -48.73
CA GLU A 757 25.09 49.38 -50.03
C GLU A 757 24.09 49.93 -51.06
N LYS A 758 24.39 51.11 -51.61
CA LYS A 758 23.54 51.77 -52.60
C LYS A 758 23.49 50.84 -53.82
N ALA A 759 22.29 50.47 -54.26
CA ALA A 759 22.08 49.57 -55.39
C ALA A 759 22.77 50.02 -56.70
N GLU A 760 23.29 51.26 -56.76
CA GLU A 760 24.06 51.84 -57.87
C GLU A 760 25.36 51.08 -58.24
N GLN A 761 25.95 50.26 -57.36
CA GLN A 761 27.17 49.49 -57.69
C GLN A 761 26.92 48.12 -58.33
N ARG A 762 25.69 47.60 -58.32
CA ARG A 762 25.24 46.56 -59.25
C ARG A 762 24.54 47.29 -60.38
N GLY A 763 25.09 47.23 -61.60
CA GLY A 763 24.58 47.94 -62.76
C GLY A 763 23.05 48.02 -62.80
N SER A 764 22.53 49.23 -62.95
CA SER A 764 21.13 49.61 -62.92
C SER A 764 20.19 48.58 -63.56
N GLU A 765 19.54 47.75 -62.73
CA GLU A 765 18.21 47.24 -63.03
C GLU A 765 17.24 48.04 -62.16
N ASP A 766 16.47 48.93 -62.81
CA ASP A 766 15.35 49.63 -62.20
C ASP A 766 14.46 48.62 -61.45
N PHE A 767 14.11 48.91 -60.20
CA PHE A 767 13.14 48.13 -59.42
C PHE A 767 11.88 47.91 -60.28
N PRO A 768 11.57 46.68 -60.73
CA PRO A 768 10.40 46.46 -61.58
C PRO A 768 9.14 46.79 -60.80
N LYS A 769 8.30 47.70 -61.35
CA LYS A 769 7.09 48.26 -60.70
C LYS A 769 5.98 47.23 -60.35
N HIS A 770 6.21 45.93 -60.56
CA HIS A 770 5.22 44.86 -60.38
C HIS A 770 5.77 43.59 -59.69
N LEU A 771 6.75 43.71 -58.79
CA LEU A 771 7.22 42.58 -57.99
C LEU A 771 6.16 42.11 -56.98
N GLU A 772 5.98 40.79 -56.86
CA GLU A 772 5.20 40.21 -55.77
C GLU A 772 5.87 40.48 -54.41
N LEU A 773 5.09 40.54 -53.33
CA LEU A 773 5.60 40.84 -51.99
C LEU A 773 6.71 39.88 -51.54
N GLU A 774 6.62 38.60 -51.92
CA GLU A 774 7.66 37.58 -51.70
C GLU A 774 8.98 37.95 -52.38
N ASP A 775 8.93 38.45 -53.62
CA ASP A 775 10.10 38.81 -54.39
C ASP A 775 10.69 40.14 -53.94
N ILE A 776 9.86 41.11 -53.53
CA ILE A 776 10.33 42.33 -52.85
C ILE A 776 11.05 41.96 -51.55
N LYS A 777 10.50 41.04 -50.76
CA LYS A 777 11.11 40.56 -49.51
C LYS A 777 12.44 39.83 -49.77
N ARG A 778 12.55 39.03 -50.83
CA ARG A 778 13.81 38.38 -51.23
C ARG A 778 14.84 39.41 -51.69
N HIS A 779 14.44 40.34 -52.54
CA HIS A 779 15.32 41.36 -53.09
C HIS A 779 15.83 42.34 -52.02
N MET A 780 14.94 42.82 -51.14
CA MET A 780 15.32 43.63 -49.98
C MET A 780 16.13 42.81 -48.96
N GLY A 781 15.80 41.54 -48.77
CA GLY A 781 16.50 40.64 -47.84
C GLY A 781 17.97 40.39 -48.21
N ASP A 782 18.32 40.48 -49.50
CA ASP A 782 19.69 40.31 -49.99
C ASP A 782 20.53 41.59 -49.93
N LEU A 783 19.93 42.74 -49.61
CA LEU A 783 20.66 43.98 -49.37
C LEU A 783 21.61 43.80 -48.17
N ARG A 784 22.84 44.32 -48.30
CA ARG A 784 23.85 44.24 -47.26
C ARG A 784 23.97 45.53 -46.47
N PHE A 785 23.97 45.39 -45.15
CA PHE A 785 24.29 46.49 -44.25
C PHE A 785 25.76 46.48 -43.89
N HIS A 786 26.32 47.67 -43.92
CA HIS A 786 27.67 47.95 -43.48
C HIS A 786 27.62 48.83 -42.25
N TYR A 787 28.45 48.50 -41.27
CA TYR A 787 28.67 49.37 -40.13
C TYR A 787 29.69 50.45 -40.52
N GLY A 788 29.26 51.71 -40.55
CA GLY A 788 30.11 52.86 -40.84
C GLY A 788 31.04 53.15 -39.67
N VAL A 789 32.33 52.79 -39.80
CA VAL A 789 33.40 53.13 -38.83
C VAL A 789 34.35 54.14 -39.45
#